data_AF-A0A402A948-F1
#
_entry.id   AF-A0A402A948-F1
#
_cell.length_a   1.000
_cell.length_b   1.000
_cell.length_c   1.000
_cell.angle_alpha   90.00
_cell.angle_beta   90.00
_cell.angle_gamma   90.00
#
_symmetry.space_group_name_H-M   'P 1'
#
loop_
_entity.id
_entity.type
_entity.pdbx_description
1 polymer ?
#
loop_
_entity_poly.entity_id
_entity_poly.type
_entity_poly.pdbx_seq_one_letter_code
_entity_poly.pdbx_strand_id
1 'polypeptide(L)'
;MNRTTLPENAIAIIGMSGRFPGARTIEEFWDNLQAGRESITFFSEEELRASGISPTLIAHPDYVPAKGTMDDIDLFDADFFGFTPKEAEITDPQQRIFLESCWNALENAGYDPYTFQDSIGVYAGSGGSTYLLVNIASRPDLLTAVNGFQLMIGNDKDFLATRVSYKLNLRGPSITIQTACSTSLVAVHLACESLLRGECDMALAGGVSISIPNQAGYLYQEGAFNSPDGHCRAFDSEGKGFVSGSGVGVVVLKRLEQAIEDGDHIYALLRGTAVNNDGALKVGYTAPSIEGQTQVISEALSIASVPPESIGYVEAHGTGTVLGDPIEISALTQAFHSEDEIRNYCAIGSVKTNVGHLGAAAGVTGLIKTVLSLTHKQIPPSLHFNQPNPQINFAQSPFYVNTTLKRWEQPAGPLRAGVSSLGIGGTNAHAILEEAPQDLPEAPDLDRPYHLLALSARTPEALERLSLNLATYCTGKSAAPLSSIAYTLHAGRHAFPYRRTIVCRDVQEAIQRLAPSSSQAAIAPAQNAYSRIVFLFPGGGAQYTHMARNLYQHEPFFRELVDLCSSLLAQSLQLDIRRILFPTTEQHDSATQQLMSSIIGQPALFIIEYALARLLMEWGIQPEALFGYSLGEYVAACLAGVLTLKEALALVGMRGKLIQQLPHGNMLAVALPEAEVYALVDAELSLAAVNGPSLCVLAGTPERIERLNKELSTRGVQTRLLHVSHAYHSSLLEPILQPFHDYVARLPLKSPSIPYLSSLTGRWITSEQATDPTYWTNHLRYTVRFPEAIQELFQQDGQVLFEVGPGNTLSILARQYQNAESAQQTILSTLRSPRQELLNDEEILLSALGKFWAGGGVIDWKAFYKGRTVRRTPLPTYPFDYQSYWVNYAAMVEDLRLPKEPAVAPIAPQSLLLQEDEEGDTRSQLEDDDLIRTICAVWQEVLGIPNIQPTNDFFSLGGNSVIATQLIARLRDLFPIELPLSVLFDASTVTALAGVIEDKLIESLETAPEERV
;
A
#
# COMPACT_ATOMS: atom_id res chain seq x y z
N MET A 1 -26.63 -4.07 23.60
CA MET A 1 -25.41 -4.89 23.71
C MET A 1 -24.67 -4.41 24.94
N ASN A 2 -24.55 -5.25 25.97
CA ASN A 2 -23.69 -4.95 27.11
C ASN A 2 -22.25 -4.97 26.57
N ARG A 3 -21.60 -3.80 26.49
CA ARG A 3 -20.14 -3.74 26.34
C ARG A 3 -19.56 -4.50 27.53
N THR A 4 -19.09 -5.73 27.32
CA THR A 4 -17.99 -6.27 28.13
C THR A 4 -16.95 -5.15 28.12
N THR A 5 -16.67 -4.54 29.27
CA THR A 5 -15.84 -3.33 29.35
C THR A 5 -14.49 -3.67 28.73
N LEU A 6 -14.20 -3.07 27.57
CA LEU A 6 -12.89 -3.20 26.93
C LEU A 6 -11.83 -2.81 27.97
N PRO A 7 -10.69 -3.50 28.01
CA PRO A 7 -9.65 -3.16 28.97
C PRO A 7 -9.15 -1.73 28.71
N GLU A 8 -9.27 -0.87 29.72
CA GLU A 8 -8.75 0.49 29.66
C GLU A 8 -7.23 0.46 29.45
N ASN A 9 -6.70 1.43 28.68
CA ASN A 9 -5.27 1.59 28.40
C ASN A 9 -4.58 0.38 27.74
N ALA A 10 -5.32 -0.56 27.15
CA ALA A 10 -4.72 -1.64 26.38
C ALA A 10 -4.17 -1.15 25.02
N ILE A 11 -3.03 -1.69 24.62
CA ILE A 11 -2.42 -1.44 23.32
C ILE A 11 -2.63 -2.66 22.43
N ALA A 12 -3.21 -2.47 21.25
CA ALA A 12 -3.39 -3.51 20.24
C ALA A 12 -2.12 -3.69 19.41
N ILE A 13 -1.72 -4.94 19.20
CA ILE A 13 -0.74 -5.32 18.18
C ILE A 13 -1.52 -5.56 16.89
N ILE A 14 -1.35 -4.68 15.90
CA ILE A 14 -2.15 -4.69 14.67
C ILE A 14 -1.40 -5.17 13.42
N GLY A 15 -0.06 -5.24 13.50
CA GLY A 15 0.78 -5.76 12.43
C GLY A 15 2.11 -6.27 12.95
N MET A 16 2.71 -7.21 12.24
CA MET A 16 4.00 -7.81 12.60
C MET A 16 4.82 -8.16 11.35
N SER A 17 6.15 -8.08 11.48
CA SER A 17 7.09 -8.62 10.50
C SER A 17 8.34 -9.14 11.21
N GLY A 18 9.01 -10.13 10.62
CA GLY A 18 10.28 -10.63 11.13
C GLY A 18 10.95 -11.62 10.19
N ARG A 19 12.28 -11.69 10.30
CA ARG A 19 13.14 -12.70 9.68
C ARG A 19 13.99 -13.32 10.77
N PHE A 20 13.97 -14.63 10.85
CA PHE A 20 14.60 -15.42 11.90
C PHE A 20 15.38 -16.58 11.27
N PRO A 21 16.28 -17.23 12.01
CA PRO A 21 16.92 -18.44 11.53
C PRO A 21 15.90 -19.48 11.03
N GLY A 22 16.08 -19.93 9.79
CA GLY A 22 15.19 -20.87 9.12
C GLY A 22 13.81 -20.32 8.70
N ALA A 23 13.53 -19.02 8.85
CA ALA A 23 12.24 -18.42 8.52
C ALA A 23 12.37 -16.99 7.98
N ARG A 24 11.88 -16.76 6.75
CA ARG A 24 11.84 -15.44 6.10
C ARG A 24 10.60 -14.63 6.47
N THR A 25 9.56 -15.27 7.00
CA THR A 25 8.32 -14.61 7.44
C THR A 25 7.85 -15.13 8.80
N ILE A 26 6.87 -14.44 9.40
CA ILE A 26 6.27 -14.86 10.67
C ILE A 26 5.43 -16.14 10.53
N GLU A 27 4.91 -16.42 9.34
CA GLU A 27 4.18 -17.66 9.03
C GLU A 27 5.14 -18.85 8.96
N GLU A 28 6.27 -18.71 8.25
CA GLU A 28 7.33 -19.74 8.24
C GLU A 28 7.91 -19.96 9.64
N PHE A 29 8.03 -18.88 10.42
CA PHE A 29 8.47 -18.94 11.80
C PHE A 29 7.50 -19.75 12.66
N TRP A 30 6.20 -19.48 12.55
CA TRP A 30 5.18 -20.27 13.24
C TRP A 30 5.22 -21.74 12.83
N ASP A 31 5.35 -22.04 11.53
CA ASP A 31 5.45 -23.40 11.01
C ASP A 31 6.65 -24.16 11.60
N ASN A 32 7.79 -23.48 11.72
CA ASN A 32 8.98 -24.05 12.36
C ASN A 32 8.76 -24.30 13.86
N LEU A 33 8.13 -23.34 14.57
CA LEU A 33 7.84 -23.45 16.00
C LEU A 33 6.88 -24.60 16.31
N GLN A 34 5.75 -24.70 15.59
CA GLN A 34 4.77 -25.77 15.83
C GLN A 34 5.33 -27.16 15.52
N ALA A 35 6.24 -27.25 14.54
CA ALA A 35 6.95 -28.47 14.20
C ALA A 35 8.11 -28.79 15.15
N GLY A 36 8.42 -27.92 16.12
CA GLY A 36 9.53 -28.10 17.06
C GLY A 36 10.90 -28.14 16.38
N ARG A 37 11.11 -27.32 15.34
CA ARG A 37 12.38 -27.27 14.61
C ARG A 37 13.41 -26.43 15.35
N GLU A 38 14.63 -26.94 15.42
CA GLU A 38 15.83 -26.18 15.75
C GLU A 38 16.42 -25.62 14.46
N SER A 39 16.71 -24.32 14.46
CA SER A 39 17.25 -23.55 13.33
C SER A 39 18.64 -23.00 13.64
N ILE A 40 19.41 -23.78 14.41
CA ILE A 40 20.85 -23.57 14.60
C ILE A 40 21.59 -24.33 13.52
N THR A 41 22.51 -23.65 12.84
CA THR A 41 23.36 -24.24 11.80
C THR A 41 24.69 -24.66 12.41
N PHE A 42 25.13 -25.88 12.09
CA PHE A 42 26.46 -26.39 12.43
C PHE A 42 27.31 -26.45 11.17
N PHE A 43 28.46 -25.77 11.18
CA PHE A 43 29.30 -25.61 9.99
C PHE A 43 30.41 -26.65 9.92
N SER A 44 30.66 -27.13 8.71
CA SER A 44 31.87 -27.85 8.36
C SER A 44 33.10 -26.94 8.35
N GLU A 45 34.29 -27.52 8.48
CA GLU A 45 35.53 -26.74 8.35
C GLU A 45 35.66 -26.06 6.98
N GLU A 46 35.10 -26.66 5.92
CA GLU A 46 35.13 -26.09 4.57
C GLU A 46 34.29 -24.81 4.49
N GLU A 47 33.07 -24.83 5.02
CA GLU A 47 32.18 -23.65 5.08
C GLU A 47 32.80 -22.52 5.91
N LEU A 48 33.44 -22.85 7.03
CA LEU A 48 34.13 -21.88 7.88
C LEU A 48 35.33 -21.24 7.18
N ARG A 49 36.15 -22.03 6.46
CA ARG A 49 37.27 -21.49 5.67
C ARG A 49 36.78 -20.63 4.51
N ALA A 50 35.73 -21.05 3.82
CA ALA A 50 35.09 -20.26 2.75
C ALA A 50 34.54 -18.93 3.29
N SER A 51 34.13 -18.92 4.56
CA SER A 51 33.66 -17.75 5.30
C SER A 51 34.78 -17.00 6.03
N GLY A 52 36.04 -17.20 5.59
CA GLY A 52 37.19 -16.43 6.02
C GLY A 52 37.65 -16.67 7.47
N ILE A 53 37.13 -17.71 8.13
CA ILE A 53 37.60 -18.09 9.47
C ILE A 53 38.96 -18.77 9.37
N SER A 54 39.93 -18.32 10.17
CA SER A 54 41.29 -18.85 10.12
C SER A 54 41.35 -20.34 10.47
N PRO A 55 42.18 -21.15 9.76
CA PRO A 55 42.37 -22.56 10.10
C PRO A 55 42.81 -22.80 11.55
N THR A 56 43.60 -21.88 12.12
CA THR A 56 44.05 -21.93 13.52
C THR A 56 42.89 -21.83 14.50
N LEU A 57 41.92 -20.95 14.24
CA LEU A 57 40.73 -20.81 15.07
C LEU A 57 39.80 -22.03 14.92
N ILE A 58 39.62 -22.51 13.69
CA ILE A 58 38.81 -23.72 13.41
C ILE A 58 39.38 -24.94 14.14
N ALA A 59 40.70 -25.09 14.15
CA ALA A 59 41.37 -26.22 14.81
C ALA A 59 41.47 -26.08 16.35
N HIS A 60 41.00 -24.97 16.93
CA HIS A 60 41.04 -24.78 18.37
C HIS A 60 40.07 -25.76 19.05
N PRO A 61 40.49 -26.51 20.10
CA PRO A 61 39.68 -27.55 20.72
C PRO A 61 38.35 -27.03 21.30
N ASP A 62 38.33 -25.79 21.80
CA ASP A 62 37.13 -25.15 22.34
C ASP A 62 36.29 -24.38 21.29
N TYR A 63 36.60 -24.51 19.99
CA TYR A 63 35.82 -23.84 18.96
C TYR A 63 34.51 -24.61 18.69
N VAL A 64 33.38 -23.91 18.80
CA VAL A 64 32.05 -24.46 18.58
C VAL A 64 31.50 -23.90 17.26
N PRO A 65 31.36 -24.70 16.19
CA PRO A 65 30.97 -24.23 14.87
C PRO A 65 29.45 -24.07 14.71
N ALA A 66 28.78 -23.39 15.66
CA ALA A 66 27.32 -23.30 15.69
C ALA A 66 26.82 -21.85 15.75
N LYS A 67 25.75 -21.53 14.99
CA LYS A 67 25.11 -20.20 14.98
C LYS A 67 23.69 -20.24 14.45
N GLY A 68 22.81 -19.38 14.99
CA GLY A 68 21.53 -19.07 14.35
C GLY A 68 21.73 -18.11 13.17
N THR A 69 21.71 -18.62 11.94
CA THR A 69 21.99 -17.81 10.74
C THR A 69 20.73 -17.24 10.12
N MET A 70 20.83 -16.04 9.56
CA MET A 70 19.79 -15.48 8.70
C MET A 70 20.25 -15.57 7.26
N ASP A 71 19.38 -16.02 6.36
CA ASP A 71 19.66 -16.09 4.93
C ASP A 71 19.53 -14.70 4.30
N ASP A 72 20.14 -14.54 3.11
CA ASP A 72 19.92 -13.39 2.22
C ASP A 72 20.18 -12.03 2.91
N ILE A 73 21.24 -11.93 3.72
CA ILE A 73 21.58 -10.71 4.48
C ILE A 73 22.22 -9.63 3.62
N ASP A 74 22.72 -10.01 2.45
CA ASP A 74 23.28 -9.14 1.43
C ASP A 74 22.22 -8.58 0.48
N LEU A 75 21.04 -9.23 0.41
CA LEU A 75 19.94 -8.86 -0.46
C LEU A 75 19.15 -7.66 0.08
N PHE A 76 18.90 -6.67 -0.78
CA PHE A 76 18.10 -5.47 -0.48
C PHE A 76 17.54 -4.86 -1.77
N ASP A 77 16.37 -4.21 -1.71
CA ASP A 77 15.82 -3.42 -2.84
C ASP A 77 16.14 -1.93 -2.65
N ALA A 78 17.34 -1.54 -3.09
CA ALA A 78 17.86 -0.18 -2.91
C ALA A 78 17.00 0.88 -3.62
N ASP A 79 16.58 0.60 -4.85
CA ASP A 79 15.79 1.52 -5.67
C ASP A 79 14.42 1.79 -5.04
N PHE A 80 13.78 0.77 -4.46
CA PHE A 80 12.52 0.94 -3.73
C PHE A 80 12.62 2.01 -2.64
N PHE A 81 13.69 1.98 -1.84
CA PHE A 81 13.94 2.93 -0.76
C PHE A 81 14.79 4.13 -1.17
N GLY A 82 15.08 4.32 -2.46
CA GLY A 82 15.88 5.44 -2.97
C GLY A 82 17.29 5.51 -2.37
N PHE A 83 17.97 4.38 -2.27
CA PHE A 83 19.40 4.30 -2.00
C PHE A 83 20.15 4.25 -3.33
N THR A 84 21.32 4.87 -3.41
CA THR A 84 22.23 4.54 -4.51
C THR A 84 22.85 3.16 -4.28
N PRO A 85 23.30 2.45 -5.33
CA PRO A 85 23.98 1.17 -5.16
C PRO A 85 25.15 1.23 -4.19
N LYS A 86 25.94 2.31 -4.25
CA LYS A 86 27.09 2.50 -3.37
C LYS A 86 26.68 2.73 -1.91
N GLU A 87 25.63 3.53 -1.67
CA GLU A 87 25.09 3.75 -0.33
C GLU A 87 24.60 2.42 0.28
N ALA A 88 23.87 1.61 -0.49
CA ALA A 88 23.38 0.30 -0.05
C ALA A 88 24.52 -0.67 0.28
N GLU A 89 25.59 -0.70 -0.54
CA GLU A 89 26.77 -1.56 -0.35
C GLU A 89 27.49 -1.29 0.99
N ILE A 90 27.68 -0.02 1.35
CA ILE A 90 28.42 0.38 2.56
C ILE A 90 27.55 0.48 3.82
N THR A 91 26.24 0.33 3.68
CA THR A 91 25.29 0.40 4.80
C THR A 91 25.15 -0.96 5.47
N ASP A 92 25.18 -0.98 6.80
CA ASP A 92 25.01 -2.17 7.61
C ASP A 92 23.72 -2.92 7.20
N PRO A 93 23.76 -4.24 6.92
CA PRO A 93 22.56 -5.02 6.63
C PRO A 93 21.48 -4.90 7.72
N GLN A 94 21.84 -4.61 8.97
CA GLN A 94 20.87 -4.33 10.04
C GLN A 94 19.96 -3.15 9.71
N GLN A 95 20.52 -2.07 9.14
CA GLN A 95 19.78 -0.87 8.75
C GLN A 95 18.82 -1.16 7.58
N ARG A 96 19.32 -1.88 6.57
CA ARG A 96 18.58 -2.27 5.36
C ARG A 96 17.40 -3.18 5.67
N ILE A 97 17.66 -4.26 6.38
CA ILE A 97 16.65 -5.29 6.67
C ILE A 97 15.62 -4.81 7.70
N PHE A 98 16.02 -3.95 8.65
CA PHE A 98 15.07 -3.33 9.57
C PHE A 98 14.10 -2.38 8.84
N LEU A 99 14.59 -1.63 7.84
CA LEU A 99 13.74 -0.75 7.02
C LEU A 99 12.69 -1.55 6.21
N GLU A 100 13.10 -2.64 5.56
CA GLU A 100 12.17 -3.56 4.89
C GLU A 100 11.16 -4.17 5.86
N SER A 101 11.61 -4.57 7.06
CA SER A 101 10.73 -5.14 8.08
C SER A 101 9.70 -4.13 8.59
N CYS A 102 10.06 -2.85 8.67
CA CYS A 102 9.11 -1.78 9.02
C CYS A 102 8.07 -1.58 7.92
N TRP A 103 8.48 -1.58 6.64
CA TRP A 103 7.53 -1.54 5.51
C TRP A 103 6.56 -2.71 5.57
N ASN A 104 7.09 -3.93 5.69
CA ASN A 104 6.30 -5.16 5.76
C ASN A 104 5.35 -5.17 6.96
N ALA A 105 5.77 -4.66 8.12
CA ALA A 105 4.92 -4.61 9.31
C ALA A 105 3.73 -3.64 9.12
N LEU A 106 3.94 -2.48 8.47
CA LEU A 106 2.86 -1.54 8.14
C LEU A 106 1.90 -2.11 7.10
N GLU A 107 2.42 -2.76 6.06
CA GLU A 107 1.56 -3.44 5.08
C GLU A 107 0.78 -4.61 5.71
N ASN A 108 1.40 -5.36 6.61
CA ASN A 108 0.75 -6.41 7.38
C ASN A 108 -0.39 -5.84 8.25
N ALA A 109 -0.20 -4.64 8.82
CA ALA A 109 -1.25 -3.89 9.51
C ALA A 109 -2.33 -3.30 8.58
N GLY A 110 -2.12 -3.32 7.26
CA GLY A 110 -3.04 -2.74 6.28
C GLY A 110 -2.97 -1.22 6.19
N TYR A 111 -1.77 -0.64 6.37
CA TYR A 111 -1.54 0.80 6.26
C TYR A 111 -0.49 1.13 5.20
N ASP A 112 -0.75 2.19 4.44
CA ASP A 112 0.24 2.87 3.60
C ASP A 112 0.81 4.07 4.39
N PRO A 113 2.12 4.10 4.71
CA PRO A 113 2.72 5.19 5.48
C PRO A 113 2.62 6.55 4.79
N TYR A 114 2.47 6.60 3.45
CA TYR A 114 2.42 7.87 2.72
C TYR A 114 1.04 8.53 2.72
N THR A 115 -0.03 7.77 2.96
CA THR A 115 -1.41 8.28 2.96
C THR A 115 -2.00 8.43 4.36
N PHE A 116 -1.41 7.75 5.36
CA PHE A 116 -1.77 7.94 6.76
C PHE A 116 -1.46 9.38 7.21
N GLN A 117 -2.47 10.07 7.74
CA GLN A 117 -2.37 11.51 8.06
C GLN A 117 -1.79 11.78 9.44
N ASP A 118 -1.91 10.82 10.36
CA ASP A 118 -1.54 11.00 11.76
C ASP A 118 -0.10 10.56 12.04
N SER A 119 0.31 10.66 13.30
CA SER A 119 1.70 10.48 13.70
C SER A 119 2.06 9.00 13.90
N ILE A 120 3.05 8.52 13.15
CA ILE A 120 3.67 7.20 13.36
C ILE A 120 5.03 7.38 14.03
N GLY A 121 5.19 6.86 15.26
CA GLY A 121 6.46 6.81 15.98
C GLY A 121 7.28 5.56 15.64
N VAL A 122 8.60 5.63 15.84
CA VAL A 122 9.56 4.53 15.62
C VAL A 122 10.43 4.35 16.86
N TYR A 123 10.36 3.17 17.46
CA TYR A 123 11.09 2.77 18.65
C TYR A 123 11.89 1.51 18.32
N ALA A 124 13.21 1.63 18.20
CA ALA A 124 14.01 0.55 17.63
C ALA A 124 15.38 0.42 18.29
N GLY A 125 16.02 -0.72 18.13
CA GLY A 125 17.43 -0.87 18.47
C GLY A 125 18.12 -1.97 17.67
N SER A 126 19.42 -1.78 17.45
CA SER A 126 20.27 -2.74 16.73
C SER A 126 21.43 -3.24 17.60
N GLY A 127 22.01 -4.38 17.20
CA GLY A 127 23.35 -4.77 17.65
C GLY A 127 24.43 -3.85 17.07
N GLY A 128 25.65 -3.91 17.63
CA GLY A 128 26.79 -3.18 17.07
C GLY A 128 27.14 -3.65 15.66
N SER A 129 27.63 -2.75 14.82
CA SER A 129 27.95 -3.07 13.42
C SER A 129 29.21 -3.90 13.28
N THR A 130 29.06 -5.22 13.23
CA THR A 130 30.15 -6.12 12.83
C THR A 130 30.50 -5.96 11.35
N TYR A 131 29.58 -5.42 10.53
CA TYR A 131 29.83 -5.13 9.12
C TYR A 131 30.87 -4.04 8.94
N LEU A 132 30.75 -2.94 9.69
CA LEU A 132 31.76 -1.89 9.72
C LEU A 132 33.13 -2.45 10.12
N LEU A 133 33.18 -3.29 11.15
CA LEU A 133 34.44 -3.83 11.66
C LEU A 133 35.09 -4.85 10.71
N VAL A 134 34.30 -5.78 10.17
CA VAL A 134 34.83 -6.92 9.40
C VAL A 134 34.95 -6.57 7.92
N ASN A 135 33.90 -6.02 7.30
CA ASN A 135 33.82 -5.80 5.85
C ASN A 135 34.43 -4.49 5.41
N ILE A 136 34.13 -3.41 6.12
CA ILE A 136 34.51 -2.06 5.71
C ILE A 136 35.91 -1.72 6.24
N ALA A 137 36.17 -1.88 7.53
CA ALA A 137 37.44 -1.48 8.14
C ALA A 137 38.62 -2.34 7.69
N SER A 138 38.38 -3.55 7.17
CA SER A 138 39.41 -4.38 6.54
C SER A 138 39.81 -3.93 5.13
N ARG A 139 39.21 -2.86 4.60
CA ARG A 139 39.42 -2.33 3.25
C ARG A 139 39.90 -0.86 3.29
N PRO A 140 41.23 -0.63 3.43
CA PRO A 140 41.80 0.72 3.49
C PRO A 140 41.45 1.59 2.28
N ASP A 141 41.34 0.98 1.10
CA ASP A 141 40.95 1.64 -0.15
C ASP A 141 39.50 2.18 -0.12
N LEU A 142 38.60 1.49 0.57
CA LEU A 142 37.22 1.93 0.71
C LEU A 142 37.09 3.04 1.77
N LEU A 143 37.88 2.97 2.85
CA LEU A 143 37.93 4.00 3.89
C LEU A 143 38.44 5.36 3.35
N THR A 144 39.31 5.35 2.33
CA THR A 144 39.78 6.58 1.68
C THR A 144 38.80 7.10 0.62
N ALA A 145 38.12 6.20 -0.10
CA ALA A 145 37.18 6.57 -1.16
C ALA A 145 35.81 7.05 -0.64
N VAL A 146 35.39 6.61 0.55
CA VAL A 146 34.08 6.93 1.12
C VAL A 146 34.22 7.97 2.24
N ASN A 147 33.31 8.94 2.29
CA ASN A 147 33.29 9.92 3.37
C ASN A 147 33.01 9.24 4.72
N GLY A 148 33.86 9.48 5.72
CA GLY A 148 33.71 8.92 7.06
C GLY A 148 32.36 9.22 7.71
N PHE A 149 31.72 10.35 7.39
CA PHE A 149 30.37 10.66 7.84
C PHE A 149 29.32 9.71 7.23
N GLN A 150 29.45 9.34 5.94
CA GLN A 150 28.55 8.36 5.30
C GLN A 150 28.70 6.97 5.94
N LEU A 151 29.94 6.56 6.24
CA LEU A 151 30.18 5.30 6.96
C LEU A 151 29.56 5.32 8.36
N MET A 152 29.68 6.45 9.07
CA MET A 152 29.07 6.63 10.39
C MET A 152 27.54 6.50 10.31
N ILE A 153 26.86 7.26 9.43
CA ILE A 153 25.38 7.20 9.35
C ILE A 153 24.86 5.84 8.89
N GLY A 154 25.64 5.11 8.07
CA GLY A 154 25.26 3.81 7.54
C GLY A 154 25.47 2.64 8.50
N ASN A 155 26.27 2.82 9.56
CA ASN A 155 26.71 1.71 10.42
C ASN A 155 26.60 2.00 11.92
N ASP A 156 26.40 3.25 12.33
CA ASP A 156 26.12 3.56 13.73
C ASP A 156 24.67 3.18 14.08
N LYS A 157 24.47 2.76 15.33
CA LYS A 157 23.17 2.35 15.86
C LYS A 157 22.19 3.53 15.93
N ASP A 158 22.68 4.74 16.19
CA ASP A 158 21.86 5.91 16.51
C ASP A 158 20.90 6.26 15.37
N PHE A 159 21.27 5.96 14.12
CA PHE A 159 20.50 6.30 12.92
C PHE A 159 19.43 5.28 12.51
N LEU A 160 19.29 4.16 13.22
CA LEU A 160 18.33 3.09 12.86
C LEU A 160 16.89 3.60 12.77
N ALA A 161 16.38 4.19 13.85
CA ALA A 161 15.00 4.68 13.89
C ALA A 161 14.79 5.86 12.91
N THR A 162 15.73 6.81 12.90
CA THR A 162 15.60 8.02 12.07
C THR A 162 15.67 7.74 10.58
N ARG A 163 16.41 6.70 10.17
CA ARG A 163 16.44 6.24 8.76
C ARG A 163 15.09 5.71 8.32
N VAL A 164 14.40 4.94 9.18
CA VAL A 164 13.02 4.49 8.92
C VAL A 164 12.08 5.67 8.81
N SER A 165 12.13 6.60 9.77
CA SER A 165 11.28 7.80 9.73
C SER A 165 11.51 8.63 8.45
N TYR A 166 12.76 8.83 8.05
CA TYR A 166 13.10 9.55 6.83
C TYR A 166 12.61 8.84 5.57
N LYS A 167 12.94 7.55 5.41
CA LYS A 167 12.65 6.80 4.19
C LYS A 167 11.16 6.48 4.01
N LEU A 168 10.39 6.41 5.09
CA LEU A 168 8.95 6.15 5.07
C LEU A 168 8.09 7.40 5.35
N ASN A 169 8.71 8.59 5.46
CA ASN A 169 8.04 9.86 5.78
C ASN A 169 7.19 9.82 7.08
N LEU A 170 7.72 9.18 8.13
CA LEU A 170 7.06 9.08 9.44
C LEU A 170 7.42 10.28 10.31
N ARG A 171 6.42 10.88 10.94
CA ARG A 171 6.55 12.19 11.63
C ARG A 171 6.41 12.13 13.15
N GLY A 172 6.24 10.95 13.73
CA GLY A 172 6.22 10.77 15.18
C GLY A 172 7.61 10.69 15.81
N PRO A 173 7.69 10.44 17.13
CA PRO A 173 8.96 10.25 17.83
C PRO A 173 9.80 9.16 17.17
N SER A 174 11.10 9.39 17.01
CA SER A 174 12.02 8.44 16.37
C SER A 174 13.21 8.22 17.29
N ILE A 175 13.25 7.08 17.98
CA ILE A 175 14.12 6.83 19.12
C ILE A 175 14.83 5.49 18.97
N THR A 176 16.16 5.56 18.93
CA THR A 176 17.04 4.40 19.06
C THR A 176 17.29 4.07 20.54
N ILE A 177 17.14 2.80 20.91
CA ILE A 177 17.22 2.28 22.28
C ILE A 177 18.30 1.22 22.38
N GLN A 178 19.02 1.18 23.50
CA GLN A 178 20.13 0.26 23.73
C GLN A 178 20.15 -0.23 25.18
N THR A 179 19.65 -1.43 25.40
CA THR A 179 19.63 -2.09 26.72
C THR A 179 20.10 -3.55 26.63
N ALA A 180 21.02 -3.82 25.71
CA ALA A 180 21.52 -5.15 25.37
C ALA A 180 20.37 -6.11 25.00
N CYS A 181 20.25 -7.26 25.66
CA CYS A 181 19.29 -8.31 25.30
C CYS A 181 17.81 -7.89 25.48
N SER A 182 17.54 -6.90 26.34
CA SER A 182 16.18 -6.38 26.57
C SER A 182 15.76 -5.29 25.57
N THR A 183 16.67 -4.85 24.68
CA THR A 183 16.49 -3.68 23.80
C THR A 183 15.14 -3.61 23.11
N SER A 184 14.76 -4.65 22.38
CA SER A 184 13.50 -4.63 21.61
C SER A 184 12.24 -4.69 22.49
N LEU A 185 12.28 -5.27 23.68
CA LEU A 185 11.12 -5.27 24.58
C LEU A 185 10.99 -3.93 25.33
N VAL A 186 12.10 -3.27 25.64
CA VAL A 186 12.11 -1.88 26.11
C VAL A 186 11.59 -0.94 25.02
N ALA A 187 11.90 -1.19 23.75
CA ALA A 187 11.34 -0.44 22.63
C ALA A 187 9.82 -0.56 22.54
N VAL A 188 9.28 -1.77 22.73
CA VAL A 188 7.83 -1.99 22.82
C VAL A 188 7.23 -1.24 24.01
N HIS A 189 7.86 -1.29 25.18
CA HIS A 189 7.40 -0.55 26.37
C HIS A 189 7.32 0.97 26.11
N LEU A 190 8.38 1.58 25.56
CA LEU A 190 8.39 3.02 25.27
C LEU A 190 7.37 3.41 24.19
N ALA A 191 7.17 2.55 23.18
CA ALA A 191 6.12 2.74 22.20
C ALA A 191 4.70 2.70 22.82
N CYS A 192 4.46 1.78 23.76
CA CYS A 192 3.21 1.74 24.52
C CYS A 192 3.01 3.04 25.33
N GLU A 193 4.02 3.50 26.06
CA GLU A 193 3.95 4.74 26.84
C GLU A 193 3.65 5.96 25.96
N SER A 194 4.31 6.08 24.81
CA SER A 194 4.08 7.15 23.83
C SER A 194 2.64 7.16 23.30
N LEU A 195 2.09 5.99 22.99
CA LEU A 195 0.69 5.85 22.53
C LEU A 195 -0.29 6.25 23.63
N LEU A 196 -0.05 5.84 24.88
CA LEU A 196 -0.90 6.17 26.02
C LEU A 196 -0.86 7.67 26.36
N ARG A 197 0.28 8.33 26.13
CA ARG A 197 0.46 9.77 26.32
C ARG A 197 -0.03 10.62 25.15
N GLY A 198 -0.36 9.99 24.02
CA GLY A 198 -0.77 10.70 22.80
C GLY A 198 0.38 11.40 22.07
N GLU A 199 1.61 10.96 22.26
CA GLU A 199 2.78 11.48 21.52
C GLU A 199 2.80 10.95 20.07
N CYS A 200 2.12 9.83 19.82
CA CYS A 200 1.80 9.32 18.49
C CYS A 200 0.47 8.54 18.49
N ASP A 201 -0.01 8.22 17.29
CA ASP A 201 -1.28 7.52 17.07
C ASP A 201 -1.08 6.06 16.65
N MET A 202 0.08 5.79 16.08
CA MET A 202 0.60 4.47 15.77
C MET A 202 2.09 4.43 16.12
N ALA A 203 2.62 3.26 16.46
CA ALA A 203 4.04 3.09 16.71
C ALA A 203 4.58 1.80 16.10
N LEU A 204 5.75 1.90 15.46
CA LEU A 204 6.60 0.77 15.12
C LEU A 204 7.55 0.51 16.29
N ALA A 205 7.61 -0.73 16.76
CA ALA A 205 8.52 -1.14 17.83
C ALA A 205 9.24 -2.45 17.49
N GLY A 206 10.55 -2.52 17.76
CA GLY A 206 11.29 -3.75 17.45
C GLY A 206 12.79 -3.67 17.64
N GLY A 207 13.49 -4.61 17.01
CA GLY A 207 14.94 -4.61 16.98
C GLY A 207 15.53 -5.61 16.00
N VAL A 208 16.82 -5.43 15.72
CA VAL A 208 17.60 -6.23 14.77
C VAL A 208 18.96 -6.58 15.38
N SER A 209 19.45 -7.77 15.10
CA SER A 209 20.82 -8.15 15.42
C SER A 209 21.34 -9.01 14.29
N ILE A 210 22.38 -8.58 13.60
CA ILE A 210 23.04 -9.39 12.56
C ILE A 210 24.53 -9.37 12.84
N SER A 211 25.11 -10.56 12.99
CA SER A 211 26.54 -10.71 13.25
C SER A 211 27.26 -11.28 12.04
N ILE A 212 28.43 -10.72 11.73
CA ILE A 212 29.25 -11.05 10.57
C ILE A 212 30.66 -11.48 11.04
N PRO A 213 31.27 -12.54 10.45
CA PRO A 213 30.77 -13.38 9.35
C PRO A 213 29.47 -14.14 9.67
N ASN A 214 28.56 -14.24 8.69
CA ASN A 214 27.25 -14.88 8.90
C ASN A 214 27.43 -16.37 9.24
N GLN A 215 28.33 -17.04 8.53
CA GLN A 215 28.75 -18.41 8.79
C GLN A 215 30.03 -18.38 9.65
N ALA A 216 29.83 -18.42 10.96
CA ALA A 216 30.91 -18.46 11.94
C ALA A 216 30.43 -19.17 13.20
N GLY A 217 31.36 -19.81 13.89
CA GLY A 217 31.16 -20.32 15.25
C GLY A 217 31.67 -19.32 16.29
N TYR A 218 31.92 -19.83 17.49
CA TYR A 218 32.50 -19.05 18.58
C TYR A 218 33.47 -19.89 19.38
N LEU A 219 34.36 -19.22 20.12
CA LEU A 219 35.26 -19.88 21.05
C LEU A 219 34.55 -20.03 22.40
N TYR A 220 34.37 -21.28 22.85
CA TYR A 220 33.87 -21.56 24.18
C TYR A 220 34.92 -21.20 25.23
N GLN A 221 34.44 -20.66 26.35
CA GLN A 221 35.25 -20.39 27.53
C GLN A 221 34.41 -20.78 28.75
N GLU A 222 34.99 -21.57 29.65
CA GLU A 222 34.34 -21.97 30.89
C GLU A 222 33.91 -20.72 31.69
N GLY A 223 32.63 -20.66 32.06
CA GLY A 223 32.05 -19.52 32.78
C GLY A 223 31.62 -18.33 31.90
N ALA A 224 31.81 -18.40 30.56
CA ALA A 224 31.19 -17.46 29.63
C ALA A 224 29.71 -17.81 29.36
N PHE A 225 29.05 -17.02 28.53
CA PHE A 225 27.61 -17.16 28.26
C PHE A 225 27.28 -18.14 27.13
N ASN A 226 28.26 -18.49 26.30
CA ASN A 226 28.03 -19.33 25.12
C ASN A 226 28.05 -20.81 25.48
N SER A 227 27.17 -21.58 24.82
CA SER A 227 27.03 -23.03 25.03
C SER A 227 28.29 -23.80 24.56
N PRO A 228 28.78 -24.81 25.29
CA PRO A 228 29.95 -25.60 24.87
C PRO A 228 29.70 -26.51 23.66
N ASP A 229 28.44 -26.77 23.30
CA ASP A 229 28.09 -27.77 22.27
C ASP A 229 27.13 -27.25 21.20
N GLY A 230 26.87 -25.93 21.18
CA GLY A 230 26.07 -25.32 20.12
C GLY A 230 24.57 -25.52 20.26
N HIS A 231 24.06 -25.82 21.45
CA HIS A 231 22.62 -25.87 21.71
C HIS A 231 22.21 -25.02 22.92
N CYS A 232 21.03 -24.39 22.85
CA CYS A 232 20.39 -23.69 23.96
C CYS A 232 19.47 -24.65 24.72
N ARG A 233 19.78 -24.98 25.98
CA ARG A 233 18.95 -25.88 26.81
C ARG A 233 18.33 -25.16 27.99
N ALA A 234 17.32 -24.33 27.71
CA ALA A 234 16.62 -23.60 28.74
C ALA A 234 15.98 -24.57 29.76
N PHE A 235 16.30 -24.36 31.03
CA PHE A 235 15.82 -25.05 32.22
C PHE A 235 16.24 -26.52 32.38
N ASP A 236 17.04 -27.06 31.44
CA ASP A 236 17.54 -28.43 31.50
C ASP A 236 18.77 -28.55 32.43
N SER A 237 18.99 -29.73 33.00
CA SER A 237 20.16 -30.01 33.84
C SER A 237 21.50 -29.84 33.13
N GLU A 238 21.52 -29.98 31.80
CA GLU A 238 22.71 -29.76 30.97
C GLU A 238 22.75 -28.36 30.32
N GLY A 239 21.93 -27.41 30.80
CA GLY A 239 21.99 -26.00 30.40
C GLY A 239 23.30 -25.35 30.81
N LYS A 240 24.14 -24.99 29.82
CA LYS A 240 25.48 -24.40 30.02
C LYS A 240 25.72 -23.11 29.22
N GLY A 241 24.67 -22.50 28.68
CA GLY A 241 24.75 -21.28 27.88
C GLY A 241 23.84 -21.28 26.67
N PHE A 242 23.98 -20.25 25.85
CA PHE A 242 23.21 -20.06 24.61
C PHE A 242 24.09 -20.06 23.36
N VAL A 243 23.44 -20.14 22.20
CA VAL A 243 24.04 -19.94 20.88
C VAL A 243 23.64 -18.58 20.39
N SER A 244 24.59 -17.77 19.92
CA SER A 244 24.27 -16.46 19.32
C SER A 244 23.60 -16.64 17.95
N GLY A 245 22.71 -15.71 17.59
CA GLY A 245 22.05 -15.74 16.30
C GLY A 245 21.75 -14.35 15.72
N SER A 246 21.36 -14.35 14.45
CA SER A 246 20.94 -13.16 13.71
C SER A 246 19.43 -13.17 13.48
N GLY A 247 18.76 -12.02 13.61
CA GLY A 247 17.35 -11.88 13.28
C GLY A 247 16.81 -10.47 13.50
N VAL A 248 15.58 -10.27 13.06
CA VAL A 248 14.85 -9.00 13.14
C VAL A 248 13.38 -9.26 13.48
N GLY A 249 12.79 -8.38 14.28
CA GLY A 249 11.35 -8.36 14.51
C GLY A 249 10.83 -6.95 14.68
N VAL A 250 9.64 -6.68 14.15
CA VAL A 250 8.93 -5.40 14.23
C VAL A 250 7.45 -5.66 14.49
N VAL A 251 6.85 -4.89 15.39
CA VAL A 251 5.41 -4.86 15.65
C VAL A 251 4.85 -3.46 15.42
N VAL A 252 3.59 -3.40 14.95
CA VAL A 252 2.81 -2.16 14.80
C VAL A 252 1.79 -2.09 15.93
N LEU A 253 1.80 -0.99 16.66
CA LEU A 253 1.04 -0.78 17.88
C LEU A 253 0.06 0.40 17.73
N LYS A 254 -1.14 0.25 18.26
CA LYS A 254 -2.14 1.33 18.42
C LYS A 254 -2.90 1.19 19.73
N ARG A 255 -3.48 2.28 20.22
CA ARG A 255 -4.47 2.20 21.32
C ARG A 255 -5.63 1.29 20.89
N LEU A 256 -6.09 0.39 21.77
CA LEU A 256 -7.15 -0.58 21.45
C LEU A 256 -8.42 0.09 20.90
N GLU A 257 -8.85 1.18 21.53
CA GLU A 257 -10.05 1.91 21.10
C GLU A 257 -9.93 2.41 19.66
N GLN A 258 -8.77 2.99 19.31
CA GLN A 258 -8.48 3.48 17.97
C GLN A 258 -8.38 2.33 16.96
N ALA A 259 -7.76 1.20 17.35
CA ALA A 259 -7.67 0.02 16.49
C ALA A 259 -9.06 -0.55 16.15
N ILE A 260 -9.99 -0.53 17.11
CA ILE A 260 -11.37 -0.96 16.90
C ILE A 260 -12.13 0.03 16.01
N GLU A 261 -11.98 1.33 16.26
CA GLU A 261 -12.63 2.39 15.48
C GLU A 261 -12.20 2.35 14.01
N ASP A 262 -10.91 2.15 13.76
CA ASP A 262 -10.37 2.10 12.40
C ASP A 262 -10.59 0.76 11.70
N GLY A 263 -11.14 -0.24 12.40
CA GLY A 263 -11.40 -1.57 11.86
C GLY A 263 -10.12 -2.36 11.60
N ASP A 264 -9.11 -2.22 12.45
CA ASP A 264 -7.83 -2.91 12.31
C ASP A 264 -7.95 -4.40 12.65
N HIS A 265 -7.07 -5.21 12.05
CA HIS A 265 -6.84 -6.56 12.54
C HIS A 265 -6.08 -6.48 13.86
N ILE A 266 -6.55 -7.18 14.90
CA ILE A 266 -5.89 -7.20 16.21
C ILE A 266 -5.40 -8.62 16.44
N TYR A 267 -4.08 -8.80 16.48
CA TYR A 267 -3.46 -10.09 16.77
C TYR A 267 -3.55 -10.44 18.25
N ALA A 268 -3.19 -9.49 19.11
CA ALA A 268 -3.21 -9.62 20.56
C ALA A 268 -3.21 -8.24 21.21
N LEU A 269 -3.43 -8.21 22.53
CA LEU A 269 -3.35 -7.01 23.35
C LEU A 269 -2.11 -7.05 24.23
N LEU A 270 -1.43 -5.92 24.38
CA LEU A 270 -0.50 -5.62 25.46
C LEU A 270 -1.29 -4.97 26.59
N ARG A 271 -1.47 -5.69 27.69
CA ARG A 271 -2.25 -5.27 28.86
C ARG A 271 -1.42 -4.44 29.83
N GLY A 272 -0.12 -4.76 29.94
CA GLY A 272 0.80 -4.03 30.79
C GLY A 272 2.24 -4.36 30.41
N THR A 273 3.12 -3.37 30.50
CA THR A 273 4.55 -3.54 30.31
C THR A 273 5.29 -2.78 31.39
N ALA A 274 6.41 -3.32 31.87
CA ALA A 274 7.25 -2.67 32.88
C ALA A 274 8.73 -2.84 32.53
N VAL A 275 9.53 -1.86 32.94
CA VAL A 275 10.99 -1.85 32.79
C VAL A 275 11.63 -1.35 34.08
N ASN A 276 12.67 -2.03 34.57
CA ASN A 276 13.46 -1.58 35.72
C ASN A 276 14.95 -1.88 35.54
N ASN A 277 15.75 -1.66 36.59
CA ASN A 277 17.16 -2.06 36.63
C ASN A 277 17.53 -2.73 37.96
N ASP A 278 18.33 -3.79 37.90
CA ASP A 278 18.82 -4.54 39.07
C ASP A 278 19.68 -3.70 40.04
N GLY A 279 20.26 -2.59 39.57
CA GLY A 279 21.17 -1.76 40.36
C GLY A 279 22.32 -2.57 40.96
N ALA A 280 22.58 -2.35 42.25
CA ALA A 280 23.61 -3.05 43.02
C ALA A 280 23.11 -4.33 43.73
N LEU A 281 21.88 -4.78 43.47
CA LEU A 281 21.25 -5.94 44.14
C LEU A 281 21.80 -7.30 43.67
N LYS A 282 22.77 -7.29 42.76
CA LYS A 282 23.38 -8.45 42.11
C LYS A 282 24.84 -8.60 42.51
N VAL A 283 25.32 -9.84 42.51
CA VAL A 283 26.70 -10.20 42.93
C VAL A 283 27.81 -9.71 41.99
N GLY A 284 27.46 -9.21 40.80
CA GLY A 284 28.39 -8.65 39.83
C GLY A 284 27.66 -7.98 38.67
N TYR A 285 28.35 -7.16 37.87
CA TYR A 285 27.73 -6.36 36.81
C TYR A 285 26.89 -7.18 35.81
N THR A 286 27.36 -8.37 35.48
CA THR A 286 26.75 -9.28 34.49
C THR A 286 25.78 -10.29 35.12
N ALA A 287 25.70 -10.38 36.45
CA ALA A 287 24.80 -11.30 37.13
C ALA A 287 23.36 -10.76 37.14
N PRO A 288 22.33 -11.60 37.08
CA PRO A 288 20.95 -11.16 37.27
C PRO A 288 20.59 -11.02 38.76
N SER A 289 19.49 -10.32 39.07
CA SER A 289 18.88 -10.24 40.42
C SER A 289 17.51 -10.91 40.44
N ILE A 290 17.23 -11.69 41.49
CA ILE A 290 15.90 -12.26 41.73
C ILE A 290 14.91 -11.13 42.05
N GLU A 291 15.28 -10.24 42.96
CA GLU A 291 14.43 -9.14 43.42
C GLU A 291 14.08 -8.18 42.28
N GLY A 292 15.06 -7.80 41.46
CA GLY A 292 14.84 -6.92 40.31
C GLY A 292 13.87 -7.53 39.30
N GLN A 293 14.01 -8.83 39.01
CA GLN A 293 13.11 -9.55 38.11
C GLN A 293 11.70 -9.72 38.71
N THR A 294 11.59 -10.09 39.98
CA THR A 294 10.29 -10.18 40.67
C THR A 294 9.55 -8.84 40.61
N GLN A 295 10.24 -7.74 40.88
CA GLN A 295 9.63 -6.41 40.87
C GLN A 295 9.07 -6.05 39.49
N VAL A 296 9.83 -6.23 38.40
CA VAL A 296 9.35 -5.88 37.05
C VAL A 296 8.18 -6.75 36.61
N ILE A 297 8.16 -8.03 36.99
CA ILE A 297 7.05 -8.94 36.69
C ILE A 297 5.80 -8.54 37.47
N SER A 298 5.93 -8.29 38.78
CA SER A 298 4.82 -7.83 39.62
C SER A 298 4.26 -6.48 39.17
N GLU A 299 5.12 -5.56 38.74
CA GLU A 299 4.71 -4.26 38.21
C GLU A 299 3.90 -4.40 36.91
N ALA A 300 4.38 -5.21 35.97
CA ALA A 300 3.67 -5.47 34.72
C ALA A 300 2.30 -6.13 34.95
N LEU A 301 2.20 -7.09 35.89
CA LEU A 301 0.93 -7.69 36.32
C LEU A 301 -0.02 -6.66 36.95
N SER A 302 0.52 -5.77 37.80
CA SER A 302 -0.24 -4.69 38.43
C SER A 302 -0.78 -3.69 37.40
N ILE A 303 0.05 -3.26 36.45
CA ILE A 303 -0.37 -2.37 35.35
C ILE A 303 -1.46 -3.03 34.52
N ALA A 304 -1.27 -4.31 34.18
CA ALA A 304 -2.25 -5.09 33.43
C ALA A 304 -3.57 -5.29 34.20
N SER A 305 -3.55 -5.13 35.53
CA SER A 305 -4.67 -5.42 36.43
C SER A 305 -5.22 -6.84 36.21
N VAL A 306 -4.31 -7.82 36.06
CA VAL A 306 -4.66 -9.23 35.92
C VAL A 306 -4.00 -10.06 37.01
N PRO A 307 -4.70 -11.08 37.53
CA PRO A 307 -4.12 -11.94 38.55
C PRO A 307 -3.12 -12.94 37.94
N PRO A 308 -2.04 -13.33 38.64
CA PRO A 308 -1.03 -14.26 38.13
C PRO A 308 -1.58 -15.63 37.72
N GLU A 309 -2.60 -16.13 38.42
CA GLU A 309 -3.27 -17.40 38.11
C GLU A 309 -3.99 -17.40 36.76
N SER A 310 -4.22 -16.22 36.17
CA SER A 310 -4.80 -16.12 34.82
C SER A 310 -3.78 -16.22 33.70
N ILE A 311 -2.48 -16.19 34.00
CA ILE A 311 -1.41 -16.32 33.01
C ILE A 311 -1.15 -17.80 32.72
N GLY A 312 -1.50 -18.25 31.51
CA GLY A 312 -1.37 -19.65 31.11
C GLY A 312 -0.02 -20.02 30.49
N TYR A 313 0.75 -19.02 30.05
CA TYR A 313 2.04 -19.23 29.39
C TYR A 313 3.04 -18.11 29.73
N VAL A 314 4.31 -18.47 29.93
CA VAL A 314 5.41 -17.51 30.01
C VAL A 314 6.45 -17.84 28.94
N GLU A 315 6.69 -16.88 28.05
CA GLU A 315 7.88 -16.84 27.21
C GLU A 315 9.00 -16.19 28.02
N ALA A 316 9.89 -17.03 28.52
CA ALA A 316 10.98 -16.61 29.37
C ALA A 316 12.12 -15.96 28.58
N HIS A 317 13.00 -15.25 29.28
CA HIS A 317 14.32 -14.94 28.76
C HIS A 317 15.12 -16.24 28.54
N GLY A 318 15.07 -17.20 29.47
CA GLY A 318 15.43 -18.61 29.30
C GLY A 318 16.64 -18.85 28.40
N THR A 319 17.82 -18.47 28.87
CA THR A 319 19.07 -18.54 28.08
C THR A 319 19.76 -19.89 28.20
N GLY A 320 19.32 -20.80 29.07
CA GLY A 320 20.02 -22.06 29.28
C GLY A 320 21.30 -21.86 30.09
N THR A 321 21.47 -20.73 30.77
CA THR A 321 22.68 -20.44 31.56
C THR A 321 22.54 -21.03 32.97
N VAL A 322 23.66 -21.56 33.50
CA VAL A 322 23.70 -22.24 34.81
C VAL A 322 23.12 -21.39 35.93
N LEU A 323 23.42 -20.10 35.95
CA LEU A 323 22.96 -19.17 36.98
C LEU A 323 21.63 -18.47 36.61
N GLY A 324 21.41 -18.16 35.33
CA GLY A 324 20.29 -17.33 34.90
C GLY A 324 18.94 -18.05 35.03
N ASP A 325 18.86 -19.30 34.58
CA ASP A 325 17.60 -20.05 34.56
C ASP A 325 17.01 -20.28 35.97
N PRO A 326 17.80 -20.68 37.00
CA PRO A 326 17.27 -20.77 38.37
C PRO A 326 16.82 -19.44 38.96
N ILE A 327 17.53 -18.34 38.65
CA ILE A 327 17.16 -17.00 39.11
C ILE A 327 15.85 -16.57 38.48
N GLU A 328 15.68 -16.78 37.17
CA GLU A 328 14.45 -16.39 36.46
C GLU A 328 13.23 -17.16 36.97
N ILE A 329 13.32 -18.49 37.14
CA ILE A 329 12.20 -19.28 37.69
C ILE A 329 11.90 -18.87 39.13
N SER A 330 12.92 -18.58 39.94
CA SER A 330 12.73 -18.11 41.32
C SER A 330 11.99 -16.76 41.34
N ALA A 331 12.39 -15.83 40.48
CA ALA A 331 11.78 -14.52 40.38
C ALA A 331 10.32 -14.58 39.91
N LEU A 332 10.05 -15.37 38.86
CA LEU A 332 8.70 -15.65 38.37
C LEU A 332 7.84 -16.31 39.45
N THR A 333 8.38 -17.29 40.19
CA THR A 333 7.66 -17.99 41.27
C THR A 333 7.28 -17.03 42.40
N GLN A 334 8.15 -16.08 42.75
CA GLN A 334 7.84 -15.05 43.74
C GLN A 334 6.78 -14.07 43.22
N ALA A 335 6.86 -13.64 41.97
CA ALA A 335 5.89 -12.71 41.38
C ALA A 335 4.50 -13.34 41.14
N PHE A 336 4.47 -14.66 40.88
CA PHE A 336 3.25 -15.43 40.65
C PHE A 336 2.68 -16.05 41.93
N HIS A 337 3.15 -15.61 43.10
CA HIS A 337 2.63 -16.10 44.37
C HIS A 337 1.13 -15.81 44.46
N SER A 338 0.33 -16.86 44.62
CA SER A 338 -1.12 -16.80 44.82
C SER A 338 -1.49 -17.34 46.21
N GLU A 339 -2.54 -16.80 46.81
CA GLU A 339 -3.04 -17.24 48.13
C GLU A 339 -3.48 -18.72 48.10
N ASP A 340 -3.94 -19.20 46.94
CA ASP A 340 -4.41 -20.58 46.73
C ASP A 340 -3.28 -21.60 46.45
N GLU A 341 -2.02 -21.16 46.42
CA GLU A 341 -0.81 -21.97 46.14
C GLU A 341 -0.96 -22.90 44.92
N ILE A 342 -1.53 -22.41 43.82
CA ILE A 342 -1.75 -23.20 42.60
C ILE A 342 -0.40 -23.51 41.95
N ARG A 343 -0.15 -24.79 41.63
CA ARG A 343 1.12 -25.30 41.09
C ARG A 343 0.92 -25.96 39.73
N ASN A 344 1.98 -26.02 38.92
CA ASN A 344 1.99 -26.73 37.63
C ASN A 344 0.81 -26.38 36.69
N TYR A 345 0.40 -25.11 36.65
CA TYR A 345 -0.69 -24.67 35.76
C TYR A 345 -0.20 -23.79 34.60
N CYS A 346 0.94 -23.12 34.76
CA CYS A 346 1.48 -22.19 33.77
C CYS A 346 2.56 -22.88 32.94
N ALA A 347 2.38 -22.95 31.62
CA ALA A 347 3.44 -23.42 30.74
C ALA A 347 4.58 -22.41 30.67
N ILE A 348 5.83 -22.87 30.63
CA ILE A 348 6.99 -22.02 30.36
C ILE A 348 7.82 -22.57 29.21
N GLY A 349 8.41 -21.67 28.42
CA GLY A 349 9.32 -22.02 27.34
C GLY A 349 10.23 -20.87 26.95
N SER A 350 11.16 -21.12 26.03
CA SER A 350 12.04 -20.11 25.45
C SER A 350 12.23 -20.35 23.96
N VAL A 351 12.03 -19.33 23.15
CA VAL A 351 12.26 -19.35 21.70
C VAL A 351 13.73 -19.55 21.34
N LYS A 352 14.64 -19.28 22.29
CA LYS A 352 16.08 -19.43 22.10
C LYS A 352 16.49 -20.89 21.87
N THR A 353 15.66 -21.84 22.29
CA THR A 353 15.86 -23.26 21.98
C THR A 353 15.67 -23.58 20.50
N ASN A 354 14.94 -22.73 19.77
CA ASN A 354 14.69 -22.88 18.34
C ASN A 354 15.69 -22.08 17.51
N VAL A 355 15.90 -20.80 17.84
CA VAL A 355 16.64 -19.85 16.98
C VAL A 355 17.91 -19.27 17.59
N GLY A 356 18.27 -19.68 18.81
CA GLY A 356 19.37 -19.07 19.56
C GLY A 356 19.01 -17.70 20.14
N HIS A 357 20.00 -17.02 20.70
CA HIS A 357 19.86 -15.69 21.26
C HIS A 357 20.13 -14.61 20.20
N LEU A 358 19.08 -13.91 19.80
CA LEU A 358 19.11 -12.90 18.74
C LEU A 358 19.48 -11.49 19.22
N GLY A 359 20.33 -11.37 20.24
CA GLY A 359 20.79 -10.08 20.79
C GLY A 359 19.68 -9.06 21.03
N ALA A 360 19.79 -7.89 20.40
CA ALA A 360 18.82 -6.79 20.52
C ALA A 360 17.41 -7.16 20.04
N ALA A 361 17.26 -8.14 19.13
CA ALA A 361 15.96 -8.61 18.61
C ALA A 361 15.29 -9.67 19.51
N ALA A 362 15.97 -10.17 20.56
CA ALA A 362 15.49 -11.31 21.33
C ALA A 362 14.12 -11.08 22.01
N GLY A 363 13.87 -9.88 22.54
CA GLY A 363 12.61 -9.54 23.20
C GLY A 363 11.41 -9.56 22.25
N VAL A 364 11.52 -8.90 21.10
CA VAL A 364 10.45 -8.89 20.09
C VAL A 364 10.25 -10.25 19.43
N THR A 365 11.28 -11.09 19.29
CA THR A 365 11.10 -12.47 18.82
C THR A 365 10.25 -13.30 19.78
N GLY A 366 10.52 -13.20 21.09
CA GLY A 366 9.69 -13.85 22.13
C GLY A 366 8.26 -13.30 22.13
N LEU A 367 8.11 -11.99 21.94
CA LEU A 367 6.81 -11.34 21.79
C LEU A 367 6.02 -11.91 20.60
N ILE A 368 6.63 -11.95 19.40
CA ILE A 368 5.99 -12.44 18.17
C ILE A 368 5.58 -13.92 18.33
N LYS A 369 6.46 -14.78 18.86
CA LYS A 369 6.11 -16.18 19.19
C LYS A 369 4.88 -16.27 20.08
N THR A 370 4.81 -15.41 21.10
CA THR A 370 3.71 -15.40 22.07
C THR A 370 2.41 -14.92 21.44
N VAL A 371 2.47 -13.88 20.60
CA VAL A 371 1.32 -13.39 19.83
C VAL A 371 0.80 -14.47 18.87
N LEU A 372 1.69 -15.17 18.16
CA LEU A 372 1.31 -16.29 17.29
C LEU A 372 0.69 -17.44 18.11
N SER A 373 1.23 -17.73 19.30
CA SER A 373 0.68 -18.75 20.21
C SER A 373 -0.75 -18.41 20.66
N LEU A 374 -1.02 -17.14 20.97
CA LEU A 374 -2.37 -16.64 21.29
C LEU A 374 -3.30 -16.72 20.06
N THR A 375 -2.80 -16.29 18.89
CA THR A 375 -3.56 -16.27 17.62
C THR A 375 -4.00 -17.68 17.22
N HIS A 376 -3.08 -18.65 17.29
CA HIS A 376 -3.33 -20.05 16.94
C HIS A 376 -3.91 -20.88 18.10
N LYS A 377 -4.01 -20.29 19.30
CA LYS A 377 -4.45 -20.95 20.54
C LYS A 377 -3.69 -22.24 20.82
N GLN A 378 -2.37 -22.17 20.66
CA GLN A 378 -1.45 -23.31 20.78
C GLN A 378 -0.14 -22.87 21.43
N ILE A 379 0.47 -23.75 22.23
CA ILE A 379 1.77 -23.54 22.85
C ILE A 379 2.79 -24.46 22.17
N PRO A 380 3.80 -23.91 21.45
CA PRO A 380 4.82 -24.72 20.79
C PRO A 380 5.78 -25.37 21.80
N PRO A 381 6.50 -26.44 21.41
CA PRO A 381 7.50 -27.07 22.26
C PRO A 381 8.72 -26.16 22.49
N SER A 382 9.20 -26.11 23.73
CA SER A 382 10.55 -25.70 24.11
C SER A 382 11.47 -26.90 23.94
N LEU A 383 12.54 -26.74 23.16
CA LEU A 383 13.40 -27.84 22.76
C LEU A 383 14.46 -28.16 23.83
N HIS A 384 15.09 -29.32 23.68
CA HIS A 384 16.25 -29.78 24.46
C HIS A 384 16.05 -29.94 25.97
N PHE A 385 14.80 -29.97 26.44
CA PHE A 385 14.47 -30.25 27.83
C PHE A 385 14.22 -31.75 28.05
N ASN A 386 15.18 -32.43 28.66
CA ASN A 386 15.15 -33.85 29.01
C ASN A 386 14.97 -34.06 30.51
N GLN A 387 15.75 -33.35 31.34
CA GLN A 387 15.70 -33.43 32.80
C GLN A 387 15.74 -32.02 33.41
N PRO A 388 14.91 -31.73 34.41
CA PRO A 388 14.91 -30.40 35.03
C PRO A 388 16.24 -30.11 35.71
N ASN A 389 16.72 -28.86 35.59
CA ASN A 389 17.86 -28.39 36.36
C ASN A 389 17.58 -28.56 37.87
N PRO A 390 18.44 -29.27 38.63
CA PRO A 390 18.20 -29.58 40.05
C PRO A 390 18.21 -28.32 40.95
N GLN A 391 18.71 -27.19 40.46
CA GLN A 391 18.63 -25.90 41.16
C GLN A 391 17.25 -25.23 41.03
N ILE A 392 16.36 -25.77 40.19
CA ILE A 392 15.02 -25.27 39.94
C ILE A 392 13.99 -26.18 40.63
N ASN A 393 13.23 -25.63 41.56
CA ASN A 393 12.18 -26.38 42.26
C ASN A 393 10.83 -26.32 41.51
N PHE A 394 10.76 -26.94 40.33
CA PHE A 394 9.52 -26.95 39.54
C PHE A 394 8.32 -27.54 40.29
N ALA A 395 8.55 -28.54 41.16
CA ALA A 395 7.50 -29.22 41.92
C ALA A 395 6.75 -28.29 42.89
N GLN A 396 7.39 -27.20 43.34
CA GLN A 396 6.78 -26.19 44.20
C GLN A 396 6.46 -24.89 43.44
N SER A 397 6.67 -24.85 42.12
CA SER A 397 6.42 -23.67 41.30
C SER A 397 5.08 -23.75 40.56
N PRO A 398 4.54 -22.59 40.12
CA PRO A 398 3.43 -22.52 39.15
C PRO A 398 3.74 -23.18 37.79
N PHE A 399 5.01 -23.37 37.45
CA PHE A 399 5.47 -23.57 36.09
C PHE A 399 5.78 -25.03 35.74
N TYR A 400 5.54 -25.39 34.48
CA TYR A 400 6.07 -26.60 33.85
C TYR A 400 6.63 -26.30 32.46
N VAL A 401 7.72 -26.96 32.06
CA VAL A 401 8.30 -26.76 30.72
C VAL A 401 7.44 -27.48 29.68
N ASN A 402 7.00 -26.76 28.66
CA ASN A 402 6.19 -27.34 27.59
C ASN A 402 7.08 -27.96 26.49
N THR A 403 7.12 -29.28 26.37
CA THR A 403 8.02 -30.00 25.43
C THR A 403 7.34 -30.54 24.18
N THR A 404 6.02 -30.37 24.05
CA THR A 404 5.23 -30.83 22.90
C THR A 404 4.27 -29.74 22.47
N LEU A 405 3.90 -29.69 21.19
CA LEU A 405 2.82 -28.81 20.74
C LEU A 405 1.53 -29.15 21.50
N LYS A 406 0.94 -28.17 22.17
CA LYS A 406 -0.32 -28.35 22.91
C LYS A 406 -1.34 -27.32 22.49
N ARG A 407 -2.60 -27.72 22.44
CA ARG A 407 -3.71 -26.77 22.39
C ARG A 407 -3.73 -25.97 23.68
N TRP A 408 -3.88 -24.67 23.54
CA TRP A 408 -4.02 -23.77 24.68
C TRP A 408 -5.51 -23.64 25.02
N GLU A 409 -5.98 -24.55 25.86
CA GLU A 409 -7.36 -24.57 26.30
C GLU A 409 -7.61 -23.53 27.40
N GLN A 410 -8.75 -22.86 27.34
CA GLN A 410 -9.11 -21.77 28.25
C GLN A 410 -9.48 -22.32 29.64
N PRO A 411 -8.77 -21.96 30.73
CA PRO A 411 -9.43 -21.73 32.01
C PRO A 411 -10.29 -20.46 31.87
N ALA A 412 -11.36 -20.33 32.68
CA ALA A 412 -12.36 -19.26 32.54
C ALA A 412 -11.74 -17.85 32.31
N GLY A 413 -12.02 -17.23 31.16
CA GLY A 413 -11.49 -15.92 30.78
C GLY A 413 -10.67 -15.93 29.48
N PRO A 414 -10.06 -14.79 29.09
CA PRO A 414 -9.21 -14.71 27.92
C PRO A 414 -7.84 -15.37 28.16
N LEU A 415 -7.24 -15.94 27.12
CA LEU A 415 -5.87 -16.47 27.17
C LEU A 415 -4.87 -15.33 27.42
N ARG A 416 -3.93 -15.53 28.34
CA ARG A 416 -2.89 -14.54 28.71
C ARG A 416 -1.51 -15.15 28.82
N ALA A 417 -0.50 -14.37 28.45
CA ALA A 417 0.91 -14.75 28.57
C ALA A 417 1.77 -13.64 29.16
N GLY A 418 2.88 -14.03 29.78
CA GLY A 418 4.01 -13.14 30.10
C GLY A 418 5.15 -13.29 29.10
N VAL A 419 5.88 -12.22 28.81
CA VAL A 419 7.12 -12.24 28.02
C VAL A 419 8.21 -11.51 28.79
N SER A 420 9.33 -12.20 29.07
CA SER A 420 10.49 -11.63 29.76
C SER A 420 11.66 -11.38 28.80
N SER A 421 12.32 -10.23 28.92
CA SER A 421 13.63 -10.00 28.32
C SER A 421 14.56 -9.25 29.26
N LEU A 422 15.71 -9.86 29.55
CA LEU A 422 16.60 -9.45 30.64
C LEU A 422 17.97 -9.07 30.06
N GLY A 423 18.35 -7.80 30.17
CA GLY A 423 19.57 -7.27 29.60
C GLY A 423 20.77 -7.47 30.52
N ILE A 424 21.92 -7.84 29.96
CA ILE A 424 23.20 -7.75 30.68
C ILE A 424 23.41 -6.29 31.13
N GLY A 425 23.90 -6.10 32.36
CA GLY A 425 23.89 -4.78 33.02
C GLY A 425 22.63 -4.54 33.86
N GLY A 426 21.61 -5.40 33.76
CA GLY A 426 20.50 -5.51 34.71
C GLY A 426 19.21 -4.80 34.31
N THR A 427 19.08 -4.30 33.08
CA THR A 427 17.82 -3.69 32.62
C THR A 427 16.84 -4.79 32.23
N ASN A 428 15.79 -4.95 33.03
CA ASN A 428 14.78 -5.99 32.84
C ASN A 428 13.52 -5.39 32.22
N ALA A 429 12.88 -6.16 31.34
CA ALA A 429 11.58 -5.81 30.77
C ALA A 429 10.63 -7.02 30.86
N HIS A 430 9.38 -6.76 31.22
CA HIS A 430 8.31 -7.77 31.22
C HIS A 430 7.04 -7.22 30.60
N ALA A 431 6.35 -8.03 29.80
CA ALA A 431 5.10 -7.68 29.13
C ALA A 431 4.01 -8.73 29.39
N ILE A 432 2.80 -8.26 29.68
CA ILE A 432 1.60 -9.09 29.83
C ILE A 432 0.74 -8.95 28.57
N LEU A 433 0.48 -10.07 27.91
CA LEU A 433 -0.33 -10.18 26.71
C LEU A 433 -1.67 -10.86 26.99
N GLU A 434 -2.66 -10.52 26.17
CA GLU A 434 -3.99 -11.13 26.18
C GLU A 434 -4.46 -11.41 24.75
N GLU A 435 -5.24 -12.48 24.53
CA GLU A 435 -5.84 -12.76 23.22
C GLU A 435 -6.72 -11.59 22.74
N ALA A 436 -6.84 -11.43 21.42
CA ALA A 436 -7.68 -10.39 20.84
C ALA A 436 -9.15 -10.53 21.30
N PRO A 437 -9.91 -9.43 21.46
CA PRO A 437 -11.29 -9.50 21.95
C PRO A 437 -12.19 -10.32 21.01
N GLN A 438 -12.89 -11.32 21.55
CA GLN A 438 -13.73 -12.24 20.76
C GLN A 438 -15.05 -11.61 20.31
N ASP A 439 -15.58 -10.63 21.06
CA ASP A 439 -16.87 -9.99 20.80
C ASP A 439 -16.78 -8.79 19.85
N LEU A 440 -15.68 -8.62 19.11
CA LEU A 440 -15.62 -7.55 18.11
C LEU A 440 -16.65 -7.85 17.02
N PRO A 441 -17.62 -6.96 16.75
CA PRO A 441 -18.73 -7.24 15.84
C PRO A 441 -18.20 -7.64 14.47
N GLU A 442 -18.36 -8.91 14.07
CA GLU A 442 -17.89 -9.41 12.78
C GLU A 442 -18.23 -8.39 11.70
N ALA A 443 -17.24 -8.02 10.87
CA ALA A 443 -17.57 -7.24 9.69
C ALA A 443 -18.50 -8.13 8.85
N PRO A 444 -19.79 -7.77 8.67
CA PRO A 444 -20.63 -8.50 7.75
C PRO A 444 -19.93 -8.49 6.40
N ASP A 445 -20.04 -9.59 5.65
CA ASP A 445 -19.61 -9.54 4.27
C ASP A 445 -20.31 -8.36 3.61
N LEU A 446 -19.56 -7.58 2.83
CA LEU A 446 -20.16 -6.46 2.14
C LEU A 446 -21.29 -7.04 1.29
N ASP A 447 -22.49 -6.46 1.40
CA ASP A 447 -23.65 -6.84 0.61
C ASP A 447 -23.44 -6.36 -0.84
N ARG A 448 -22.36 -6.83 -1.49
CA ARG A 448 -21.98 -6.60 -2.89
C ARG A 448 -21.59 -7.96 -3.48
N PRO A 449 -22.21 -8.40 -4.58
CA PRO A 449 -21.88 -9.66 -5.23
C PRO A 449 -20.54 -9.66 -5.97
N TYR A 450 -19.92 -8.48 -6.18
CA TYR A 450 -18.64 -8.36 -6.87
C TYR A 450 -17.68 -7.44 -6.09
N HIS A 451 -16.40 -7.77 -6.15
CA HIS A 451 -15.33 -7.01 -5.53
C HIS A 451 -14.26 -6.64 -6.56
N LEU A 452 -13.71 -5.44 -6.41
CA LEU A 452 -12.56 -4.97 -7.17
C LEU A 452 -11.30 -5.21 -6.32
N LEU A 453 -10.35 -5.97 -6.84
CA LEU A 453 -9.01 -6.12 -6.28
C LEU A 453 -8.06 -5.22 -7.07
N ALA A 454 -7.38 -4.30 -6.38
CA ALA A 454 -6.44 -3.36 -6.95
C ALA A 454 -5.01 -3.69 -6.48
N LEU A 455 -4.16 -4.13 -7.39
CA LEU A 455 -2.77 -4.46 -7.12
C LEU A 455 -1.86 -3.45 -7.82
N SER A 456 -0.76 -3.08 -7.17
CA SER A 456 0.27 -2.28 -7.82
C SER A 456 1.68 -2.61 -7.35
N ALA A 457 2.66 -2.37 -8.20
CA ALA A 457 4.08 -2.49 -7.87
C ALA A 457 4.95 -1.49 -8.65
N ARG A 458 6.22 -1.34 -8.26
CA ARG A 458 7.18 -0.49 -8.97
C ARG A 458 7.72 -1.10 -10.25
N THR A 459 7.61 -2.41 -10.42
CA THR A 459 8.07 -3.15 -11.60
C THR A 459 6.99 -4.15 -12.06
N PRO A 460 6.97 -4.55 -13.34
CA PRO A 460 6.11 -5.62 -13.83
C PRO A 460 6.34 -6.94 -13.09
N GLU A 461 7.59 -7.29 -12.81
CA GLU A 461 7.98 -8.54 -12.17
C GLU A 461 7.47 -8.60 -10.72
N ALA A 462 7.58 -7.50 -9.97
CA ALA A 462 7.00 -7.39 -8.64
C ALA A 462 5.48 -7.50 -8.66
N LEU A 463 4.80 -6.94 -9.68
CA LEU A 463 3.35 -7.07 -9.82
C LEU A 463 2.90 -8.53 -10.06
N GLU A 464 3.66 -9.29 -10.84
CA GLU A 464 3.40 -10.71 -11.05
C GLU A 464 3.60 -11.51 -9.77
N ARG A 465 4.72 -11.30 -9.06
CA ARG A 465 4.97 -11.95 -7.77
C ARG A 465 3.88 -11.60 -6.75
N LEU A 466 3.44 -10.35 -6.70
CA LEU A 466 2.38 -9.91 -5.79
C LEU A 466 1.05 -10.62 -6.12
N SER A 467 0.73 -10.74 -7.41
CA SER A 467 -0.48 -11.44 -7.86
C SER A 467 -0.45 -12.92 -7.46
N LEU A 468 0.70 -13.58 -7.62
CA LEU A 468 0.89 -14.98 -7.22
C LEU A 468 0.86 -15.16 -5.70
N ASN A 469 1.47 -14.24 -4.95
CA ASN A 469 1.45 -14.26 -3.49
C ASN A 469 0.02 -14.12 -2.97
N LEU A 470 -0.77 -13.21 -3.54
CA LEU A 470 -2.18 -13.06 -3.19
C LEU A 470 -3.02 -14.28 -3.59
N ALA A 471 -2.77 -14.87 -4.76
CA ALA A 471 -3.44 -16.10 -5.17
C ALA A 471 -3.16 -17.24 -4.17
N THR A 472 -1.89 -17.41 -3.78
CA THR A 472 -1.47 -18.40 -2.78
C THR A 472 -2.15 -18.15 -1.44
N TYR A 473 -2.17 -16.91 -0.95
CA TYR A 473 -2.87 -16.53 0.27
C TYR A 473 -4.36 -16.94 0.23
N CYS A 474 -5.05 -16.68 -0.87
CA CYS A 474 -6.45 -17.03 -1.07
C CYS A 474 -6.73 -18.54 -1.05
N THR A 475 -5.72 -19.40 -1.26
CA THR A 475 -5.88 -20.86 -1.14
C THR A 475 -5.85 -21.36 0.31
N GLY A 476 -5.38 -20.52 1.25
CA GLY A 476 -5.25 -20.87 2.66
C GLY A 476 -6.59 -21.04 3.37
N LYS A 477 -6.66 -21.97 4.32
CA LYS A 477 -7.89 -22.22 5.12
C LYS A 477 -8.33 -21.03 5.99
N SER A 478 -7.42 -20.10 6.25
CA SER A 478 -7.62 -18.90 7.08
C SER A 478 -7.67 -17.62 6.24
N ALA A 479 -7.87 -17.73 4.92
CA ALA A 479 -8.00 -16.56 4.05
C ALA A 479 -9.19 -15.69 4.48
N ALA A 480 -8.97 -14.38 4.54
CA ALA A 480 -10.00 -13.43 4.88
C ALA A 480 -11.13 -13.38 3.83
N PRO A 481 -12.33 -12.88 4.20
CA PRO A 481 -13.39 -12.59 3.24
C PRO A 481 -12.90 -11.64 2.14
N LEU A 482 -13.42 -11.85 0.92
CA LEU A 482 -13.00 -11.09 -0.26
C LEU A 482 -13.23 -9.58 -0.12
N SER A 483 -14.27 -9.19 0.61
CA SER A 483 -14.55 -7.80 0.99
C SER A 483 -13.43 -7.16 1.81
N SER A 484 -12.88 -7.86 2.81
CA SER A 484 -11.74 -7.40 3.61
C SER A 484 -10.45 -7.35 2.81
N ILE A 485 -10.24 -8.31 1.90
CA ILE A 485 -9.10 -8.30 0.97
C ILE A 485 -9.17 -7.05 0.09
N ALA A 486 -10.30 -6.81 -0.59
CA ALA A 486 -10.51 -5.65 -1.44
C ALA A 486 -10.34 -4.33 -0.66
N TYR A 487 -10.93 -4.23 0.53
CA TYR A 487 -10.79 -3.05 1.37
C TYR A 487 -9.33 -2.77 1.75
N THR A 488 -8.60 -3.80 2.18
CA THR A 488 -7.19 -3.65 2.57
C THR A 488 -6.32 -3.22 1.39
N LEU A 489 -6.56 -3.76 0.19
CA LEU A 489 -5.87 -3.34 -1.03
C LEU A 489 -6.15 -1.87 -1.38
N HIS A 490 -7.37 -1.38 -1.16
CA HIS A 490 -7.75 0.00 -1.45
C HIS A 490 -7.26 1.01 -0.41
N ALA A 491 -7.36 0.66 0.88
CA ALA A 491 -7.11 1.58 1.99
C ALA A 491 -5.68 1.49 2.56
N GLY A 492 -4.98 0.38 2.30
CA GLY A 492 -3.76 0.01 3.01
C GLY A 492 -2.56 -0.33 2.13
N ARG A 493 -2.64 -0.08 0.82
CA ARG A 493 -1.54 -0.30 -0.11
C ARG A 493 -1.26 0.94 -0.92
N HIS A 494 0.03 1.26 -1.05
CA HIS A 494 0.48 2.36 -1.87
C HIS A 494 0.21 2.08 -3.35
N ALA A 495 -0.27 3.08 -4.10
CA ALA A 495 -0.65 2.93 -5.50
C ALA A 495 0.53 3.22 -6.44
N PHE A 496 1.40 2.23 -6.65
CA PHE A 496 2.55 2.30 -7.54
C PHE A 496 2.18 2.38 -9.04
N PRO A 497 3.14 2.68 -9.94
CA PRO A 497 2.88 2.88 -11.36
C PRO A 497 2.35 1.64 -12.09
N TYR A 498 2.87 0.44 -11.85
CA TYR A 498 2.38 -0.75 -12.53
C TYR A 498 1.16 -1.27 -11.79
N ARG A 499 0.00 -1.30 -12.47
CA ARG A 499 -1.30 -1.57 -11.84
C ARG A 499 -1.99 -2.76 -12.50
N ARG A 500 -2.65 -3.59 -11.69
CA ARG A 500 -3.52 -4.69 -12.13
C ARG A 500 -4.82 -4.62 -11.35
N THR A 501 -5.93 -4.80 -12.05
CA THR A 501 -7.26 -4.83 -11.43
C THR A 501 -8.01 -6.08 -11.81
N ILE A 502 -8.67 -6.68 -10.84
CA ILE A 502 -9.49 -7.88 -11.02
C ILE A 502 -10.85 -7.63 -10.40
N VAL A 503 -11.90 -7.89 -11.17
CA VAL A 503 -13.25 -7.99 -10.63
C VAL A 503 -13.59 -9.46 -10.46
N CYS A 504 -14.06 -9.85 -9.29
CA CYS A 504 -14.42 -11.24 -8.98
C CYS A 504 -15.59 -11.28 -7.98
N ARG A 505 -16.36 -12.36 -8.04
CA ARG A 505 -17.53 -12.59 -7.17
C ARG A 505 -17.22 -13.43 -5.93
N ASP A 506 -16.16 -14.23 -6.02
CA ASP A 506 -15.78 -15.19 -5.00
C ASP A 506 -14.25 -15.43 -5.03
N VAL A 507 -13.75 -16.05 -3.96
CA VAL A 507 -12.31 -16.33 -3.79
C VAL A 507 -11.79 -17.26 -4.89
N GLN A 508 -12.61 -18.17 -5.40
CA GLN A 508 -12.19 -19.14 -6.43
C GLN A 508 -11.96 -18.43 -7.77
N GLU A 509 -12.85 -17.51 -8.14
CA GLU A 509 -12.68 -16.64 -9.30
C GLU A 509 -11.49 -15.69 -9.12
N ALA A 510 -11.27 -15.16 -7.91
CA ALA A 510 -10.10 -14.34 -7.60
C ALA A 510 -8.79 -15.11 -7.89
N ILE A 511 -8.66 -16.34 -7.36
CA ILE A 511 -7.50 -17.22 -7.61
C ILE A 511 -7.32 -17.46 -9.11
N GLN A 512 -8.40 -17.77 -9.82
CA GLN A 512 -8.35 -18.03 -11.25
C GLN A 512 -7.88 -16.82 -12.05
N ARG A 513 -8.35 -15.60 -11.72
CA ARG A 513 -8.01 -14.36 -12.44
C ARG A 513 -6.66 -13.75 -12.03
N LEU A 514 -6.13 -14.12 -10.85
CA LEU A 514 -4.78 -13.76 -10.39
C LEU A 514 -3.69 -14.62 -11.04
N ALA A 515 -4.04 -15.75 -11.65
CA ALA A 515 -3.08 -16.67 -12.25
C ALA A 515 -2.39 -16.04 -13.49
N PRO A 516 -1.08 -16.30 -13.72
CA PRO A 516 -0.34 -15.72 -14.85
C PRO A 516 -0.92 -16.04 -16.23
N SER A 517 -1.64 -17.16 -16.37
CA SER A 517 -2.22 -17.61 -17.64
C SER A 517 -3.55 -16.93 -18.02
N SER A 518 -4.18 -16.24 -17.07
CA SER A 518 -5.49 -15.58 -17.22
C SER A 518 -5.41 -14.07 -17.02
N SER A 519 -4.32 -13.59 -16.42
CA SER A 519 -4.10 -12.17 -16.17
C SER A 519 -4.01 -11.41 -17.48
N GLN A 520 -4.84 -10.36 -17.63
CA GLN A 520 -4.59 -9.33 -18.63
C GLN A 520 -3.15 -8.84 -18.46
N ALA A 521 -2.42 -8.69 -19.58
CA ALA A 521 -1.04 -8.25 -19.58
C ALA A 521 -0.87 -7.03 -18.66
N ALA A 522 0.23 -6.99 -17.91
CA ALA A 522 0.56 -5.88 -17.01
C ALA A 522 0.24 -4.55 -17.72
N ILE A 523 -0.60 -3.73 -17.10
CA ILE A 523 -0.87 -2.41 -17.64
C ILE A 523 0.45 -1.66 -17.48
N ALA A 524 0.93 -1.11 -18.60
CA ALA A 524 2.06 -0.19 -18.67
C ALA A 524 1.99 0.83 -17.51
N PRO A 525 3.11 1.42 -17.05
CA PRO A 525 3.10 2.34 -15.91
C PRO A 525 1.95 3.34 -16.07
N ALA A 526 1.14 3.54 -15.02
CA ALA A 526 0.02 4.47 -15.03
C ALA A 526 0.51 5.82 -15.58
N GLN A 527 0.20 6.10 -16.85
CA GLN A 527 0.76 7.23 -17.57
C GLN A 527 -0.05 8.48 -17.24
N ASN A 528 0.50 9.32 -16.35
CA ASN A 528 -0.05 10.60 -15.93
C ASN A 528 -1.47 10.51 -15.32
N ALA A 529 -1.82 11.44 -14.43
CA ALA A 529 -3.23 11.64 -14.12
C ALA A 529 -3.95 12.09 -15.40
N TYR A 530 -5.17 11.60 -15.64
CA TYR A 530 -5.98 12.07 -16.77
C TYR A 530 -6.05 13.60 -16.77
N SER A 531 -5.84 14.22 -17.92
CA SER A 531 -5.87 15.68 -18.07
C SER A 531 -7.28 16.25 -17.85
N ARG A 532 -8.31 15.42 -18.10
CA ARG A 532 -9.71 15.77 -17.91
C ARG A 532 -10.59 14.54 -17.74
N ILE A 533 -11.57 14.61 -16.85
CA ILE A 533 -12.67 13.62 -16.73
C ILE A 533 -13.93 14.16 -17.42
N VAL A 534 -14.51 13.36 -18.32
CA VAL A 534 -15.71 13.72 -19.10
C VAL A 534 -16.82 12.71 -18.90
N PHE A 535 -18.04 13.16 -18.59
CA PHE A 535 -19.22 12.28 -18.54
C PHE A 535 -20.06 12.43 -19.81
N LEU A 536 -20.37 11.29 -20.43
CA LEU A 536 -21.24 11.15 -21.59
C LEU A 536 -22.55 10.50 -21.16
N PHE A 537 -23.68 11.15 -21.42
CA PHE A 537 -25.01 10.64 -21.05
C PHE A 537 -25.72 10.10 -22.30
N PRO A 538 -26.09 8.81 -22.35
CA PRO A 538 -26.78 8.24 -23.49
C PRO A 538 -28.18 8.83 -23.71
N GLY A 539 -28.75 8.58 -24.88
CA GLY A 539 -30.11 8.98 -25.23
C GLY A 539 -31.12 7.85 -25.08
N GLY A 540 -32.38 8.15 -25.42
CA GLY A 540 -33.45 7.15 -25.45
C GLY A 540 -33.13 5.96 -26.36
N GLY A 541 -33.52 4.76 -25.93
CA GLY A 541 -33.26 3.48 -26.60
C GLY A 541 -32.21 2.60 -25.90
N ALA A 542 -31.55 3.13 -24.86
CA ALA A 542 -30.58 2.38 -24.06
C ALA A 542 -31.18 1.72 -22.81
N GLN A 543 -32.39 2.11 -22.41
CA GLN A 543 -33.07 1.59 -21.22
C GLN A 543 -33.47 0.11 -21.34
N TYR A 544 -33.43 -0.60 -20.21
CA TYR A 544 -33.91 -1.96 -20.05
C TYR A 544 -34.39 -2.17 -18.61
N THR A 545 -35.28 -3.13 -18.39
CA THR A 545 -35.75 -3.47 -17.03
C THR A 545 -34.60 -4.06 -16.21
N HIS A 546 -34.58 -3.74 -14.92
CA HIS A 546 -33.50 -4.07 -13.99
C HIS A 546 -32.14 -3.38 -14.25
N MET A 547 -32.08 -2.34 -15.09
CA MET A 547 -30.88 -1.51 -15.19
C MET A 547 -30.47 -0.94 -13.83
N ALA A 548 -29.20 -1.11 -13.47
CA ALA A 548 -28.64 -0.69 -12.19
C ALA A 548 -29.38 -1.24 -10.94
N ARG A 549 -30.11 -2.36 -11.05
CA ARG A 549 -30.84 -2.95 -9.92
C ARG A 549 -29.91 -3.29 -8.76
N ASN A 550 -28.75 -3.87 -9.06
CA ASN A 550 -27.74 -4.21 -8.06
C ASN A 550 -27.27 -2.98 -7.29
N LEU A 551 -27.07 -1.84 -7.96
CA LEU A 551 -26.71 -0.58 -7.31
C LEU A 551 -27.83 -0.09 -6.41
N TYR A 552 -29.08 -0.17 -6.83
CA TYR A 552 -30.24 0.18 -5.98
C TYR A 552 -30.33 -0.70 -4.72
N GLN A 553 -29.95 -1.99 -4.82
CA GLN A 553 -29.94 -2.91 -3.69
C GLN A 553 -28.76 -2.63 -2.74
N HIS A 554 -27.57 -2.44 -3.27
CA HIS A 554 -26.32 -2.49 -2.51
C HIS A 554 -25.67 -1.12 -2.24
N GLU A 555 -26.07 -0.05 -2.92
CA GLU A 555 -25.52 1.31 -2.75
C GLU A 555 -26.55 2.26 -2.11
N PRO A 556 -26.43 2.56 -0.80
CA PRO A 556 -27.38 3.42 -0.10
C PRO A 556 -27.58 4.79 -0.76
N PHE A 557 -26.49 5.45 -1.16
CA PHE A 557 -26.56 6.78 -1.79
C PHE A 557 -27.28 6.74 -3.15
N PHE A 558 -27.02 5.72 -3.98
CA PHE A 558 -27.71 5.54 -5.24
C PHE A 558 -29.21 5.29 -5.02
N ARG A 559 -29.55 4.41 -4.07
CA ARG A 559 -30.94 4.10 -3.70
C ARG A 559 -31.69 5.35 -3.23
N GLU A 560 -31.10 6.14 -2.34
CA GLU A 560 -31.70 7.39 -1.85
C GLU A 560 -32.01 8.37 -2.98
N LEU A 561 -31.11 8.50 -3.97
CA LEU A 561 -31.34 9.35 -5.14
C LEU A 561 -32.45 8.80 -6.04
N VAL A 562 -32.49 7.50 -6.29
CA VAL A 562 -33.58 6.87 -7.07
C VAL A 562 -34.93 7.04 -6.37
N ASP A 563 -34.98 6.86 -5.05
CA ASP A 563 -36.18 7.03 -4.24
C ASP A 563 -36.67 8.48 -4.23
N LEU A 564 -35.74 9.43 -4.07
CA LEU A 564 -36.03 10.85 -4.17
C LEU A 564 -36.63 11.18 -5.54
N CYS A 565 -35.99 10.77 -6.63
CA CYS A 565 -36.48 11.04 -7.97
C CYS A 565 -37.85 10.39 -8.24
N SER A 566 -38.07 9.15 -7.78
CA SER A 566 -39.38 8.49 -7.88
C SER A 566 -40.46 9.28 -7.15
N SER A 567 -40.18 9.75 -5.92
CA SER A 567 -41.12 10.54 -5.14
C SER A 567 -41.51 11.85 -5.81
N LEU A 568 -40.56 12.52 -6.47
CA LEU A 568 -40.79 13.77 -7.21
C LEU A 568 -41.69 13.56 -8.45
N LEU A 569 -41.66 12.37 -9.05
CA LEU A 569 -42.46 12.03 -10.24
C LEU A 569 -43.80 11.38 -9.92
N ALA A 570 -43.97 10.77 -8.74
CA ALA A 570 -45.11 9.94 -8.39
C ALA A 570 -46.47 10.61 -8.67
N GLN A 571 -46.61 11.90 -8.34
CA GLN A 571 -47.84 12.65 -8.62
C GLN A 571 -48.08 12.86 -10.12
N SER A 572 -47.02 13.16 -10.88
CA SER A 572 -47.10 13.47 -12.30
C SER A 572 -47.35 12.23 -13.17
N LEU A 573 -46.78 11.08 -12.79
CA LEU A 573 -46.92 9.81 -13.48
C LEU A 573 -48.11 8.98 -12.98
N GLN A 574 -48.68 9.30 -11.80
CA GLN A 574 -49.68 8.49 -11.10
C GLN A 574 -49.24 7.03 -10.88
N LEU A 575 -47.91 6.83 -10.77
CA LEU A 575 -47.26 5.54 -10.69
C LEU A 575 -45.93 5.71 -9.95
N ASP A 576 -45.56 4.70 -9.16
CA ASP A 576 -44.20 4.56 -8.65
C ASP A 576 -43.31 3.93 -9.74
N ILE A 577 -42.46 4.75 -10.35
CA ILE A 577 -41.61 4.33 -11.48
C ILE A 577 -40.64 3.21 -11.11
N ARG A 578 -40.33 3.02 -9.82
CA ARG A 578 -39.49 1.91 -9.34
C ARG A 578 -40.10 0.55 -9.64
N ARG A 579 -41.43 0.44 -9.71
CA ARG A 579 -42.13 -0.80 -10.09
C ARG A 579 -41.90 -1.18 -11.56
N ILE A 580 -41.53 -0.20 -12.39
CA ILE A 580 -41.19 -0.41 -13.80
C ILE A 580 -39.69 -0.64 -13.99
N LEU A 581 -38.86 0.09 -13.23
CA LEU A 581 -37.41 -0.12 -13.23
C LEU A 581 -37.02 -1.49 -12.66
N PHE A 582 -37.68 -1.92 -11.59
CA PHE A 582 -37.38 -3.14 -10.84
C PHE A 582 -38.62 -4.02 -10.68
N PRO A 583 -39.20 -4.54 -11.78
CA PRO A 583 -40.44 -5.33 -11.73
C PRO A 583 -40.25 -6.68 -11.04
N THR A 584 -41.34 -7.30 -10.57
CA THR A 584 -41.28 -8.72 -10.23
C THR A 584 -41.23 -9.58 -11.51
N THR A 585 -40.87 -10.86 -11.39
CA THR A 585 -40.84 -11.79 -12.53
C THR A 585 -42.15 -11.82 -13.31
N GLU A 586 -43.29 -11.80 -12.61
CA GLU A 586 -44.63 -11.79 -13.23
C GLU A 586 -44.94 -10.49 -13.98
N GLN A 587 -44.32 -9.38 -13.59
CA GLN A 587 -44.57 -8.05 -14.15
C GLN A 587 -43.55 -7.65 -15.22
N HIS A 588 -42.53 -8.47 -15.45
CA HIS A 588 -41.37 -8.15 -16.27
C HIS A 588 -41.75 -7.70 -17.70
N ASP A 589 -42.58 -8.48 -18.40
CA ASP A 589 -42.95 -8.17 -19.79
C ASP A 589 -43.76 -6.87 -19.90
N SER A 590 -44.72 -6.67 -18.99
CA SER A 590 -45.54 -5.45 -18.94
C SER A 590 -44.70 -4.22 -18.61
N ALA A 591 -43.75 -4.35 -17.67
CA ALA A 591 -42.83 -3.28 -17.31
C ALA A 591 -41.89 -2.94 -18.47
N THR A 592 -41.36 -3.94 -19.18
CA THR A 592 -40.53 -3.74 -20.37
C THR A 592 -41.30 -2.97 -21.45
N GLN A 593 -42.56 -3.30 -21.70
CA GLN A 593 -43.40 -2.54 -22.65
C GLN A 593 -43.64 -1.09 -22.18
N GLN A 594 -43.97 -0.89 -20.90
CA GLN A 594 -44.17 0.45 -20.34
C GLN A 594 -42.89 1.29 -20.40
N LEU A 595 -41.73 0.70 -20.17
CA LEU A 595 -40.43 1.36 -20.23
C LEU A 595 -40.09 1.89 -21.64
N MET A 596 -40.70 1.33 -22.70
CA MET A 596 -40.56 1.84 -24.06
C MET A 596 -41.44 3.07 -24.37
N SER A 597 -42.42 3.38 -23.51
CA SER A 597 -43.26 4.57 -23.65
C SER A 597 -42.48 5.84 -23.32
N SER A 598 -42.77 6.95 -24.00
CA SER A 598 -42.04 8.22 -23.79
C SER A 598 -42.27 8.79 -22.39
N ILE A 599 -43.47 8.58 -21.84
CA ILE A 599 -43.88 9.10 -20.52
C ILE A 599 -43.16 8.39 -19.36
N ILE A 600 -42.76 7.13 -19.52
CA ILE A 600 -42.03 6.36 -18.49
C ILE A 600 -40.54 6.24 -18.80
N GLY A 601 -40.18 5.88 -20.04
CA GLY A 601 -38.82 5.58 -20.43
C GLY A 601 -37.86 6.77 -20.29
N GLN A 602 -38.31 7.98 -20.62
CA GLN A 602 -37.44 9.16 -20.51
C GLN A 602 -37.13 9.54 -19.06
N PRO A 603 -38.11 9.67 -18.15
CA PRO A 603 -37.80 9.88 -16.75
C PRO A 603 -36.99 8.72 -16.15
N ALA A 604 -37.29 7.47 -16.50
CA ALA A 604 -36.55 6.31 -16.02
C ALA A 604 -35.05 6.39 -16.38
N LEU A 605 -34.73 6.74 -17.61
CA LEU A 605 -33.35 6.88 -18.08
C LEU A 605 -32.63 8.04 -17.35
N PHE A 606 -33.27 9.21 -17.24
CA PHE A 606 -32.74 10.36 -16.50
C PHE A 606 -32.38 9.98 -15.05
N ILE A 607 -33.25 9.24 -14.35
CA ILE A 607 -33.03 8.84 -12.95
C ILE A 607 -31.75 8.02 -12.81
N ILE A 608 -31.55 7.03 -13.67
CA ILE A 608 -30.40 6.13 -13.60
C ILE A 608 -29.11 6.87 -13.94
N GLU A 609 -29.12 7.65 -15.03
CA GLU A 609 -27.96 8.45 -15.44
C GLU A 609 -27.55 9.47 -14.37
N TYR A 610 -28.53 10.21 -13.81
CA TYR A 610 -28.28 11.17 -12.74
C TYR A 610 -27.78 10.51 -11.47
N ALA A 611 -28.44 9.46 -10.99
CA ALA A 611 -28.04 8.77 -9.76
C ALA A 611 -26.64 8.14 -9.89
N LEU A 612 -26.31 7.58 -11.07
CA LEU A 612 -25.00 6.99 -11.33
C LEU A 612 -23.91 8.06 -11.41
N ALA A 613 -24.16 9.18 -12.09
CA ALA A 613 -23.22 10.30 -12.13
C ALA A 613 -22.91 10.83 -10.74
N ARG A 614 -23.95 11.04 -9.92
CA ARG A 614 -23.79 11.50 -8.55
C ARG A 614 -23.03 10.51 -7.69
N LEU A 615 -23.24 9.20 -7.89
CA LEU A 615 -22.48 8.16 -7.19
C LEU A 615 -20.98 8.20 -7.55
N LEU A 616 -20.65 8.33 -8.85
CA LEU A 616 -19.25 8.48 -9.30
C LEU A 616 -18.61 9.75 -8.69
N MET A 617 -19.34 10.86 -8.66
CA MET A 617 -18.90 12.10 -8.04
C MET A 617 -18.69 11.95 -6.52
N GLU A 618 -19.58 11.22 -5.82
CA GLU A 618 -19.39 10.93 -4.38
C GLU A 618 -18.12 10.10 -4.16
N TRP A 619 -17.73 9.23 -5.10
CA TRP A 619 -16.47 8.47 -5.07
C TRP A 619 -15.26 9.27 -5.57
N GLY A 620 -15.37 10.60 -5.67
CA GLY A 620 -14.27 11.50 -6.03
C GLY A 620 -14.04 11.68 -7.53
N ILE A 621 -14.82 11.01 -8.39
CA ILE A 621 -14.69 11.12 -9.86
C ILE A 621 -15.50 12.34 -10.32
N GLN A 622 -14.89 13.51 -10.26
CA GLN A 622 -15.54 14.77 -10.63
C GLN A 622 -15.41 15.04 -12.13
N PRO A 623 -16.54 15.19 -12.87
CA PRO A 623 -16.47 15.56 -14.27
C PRO A 623 -16.10 17.04 -14.42
N GLU A 624 -15.19 17.30 -15.34
CA GLU A 624 -14.78 18.64 -15.75
C GLU A 624 -15.46 19.08 -17.07
N ALA A 625 -16.04 18.12 -17.79
CA ALA A 625 -16.90 18.38 -18.94
C ALA A 625 -18.01 17.35 -19.03
N LEU A 626 -19.15 17.74 -19.63
CA LEU A 626 -20.28 16.86 -19.85
C LEU A 626 -20.69 16.86 -21.33
N PHE A 627 -21.25 15.76 -21.80
CA PHE A 627 -21.96 15.69 -23.07
C PHE A 627 -23.18 14.82 -22.88
N GLY A 628 -24.34 15.28 -23.33
CA GLY A 628 -25.56 14.48 -23.26
C GLY A 628 -26.15 14.28 -24.64
N TYR A 629 -26.34 13.03 -25.04
CA TYR A 629 -26.91 12.70 -26.34
C TYR A 629 -28.43 12.79 -26.27
N SER A 630 -29.04 13.81 -26.91
CA SER A 630 -30.50 13.98 -26.94
C SER A 630 -31.07 14.09 -25.51
N LEU A 631 -31.75 13.06 -25.00
CA LEU A 631 -32.30 13.06 -23.64
C LEU A 631 -31.21 13.23 -22.58
N GLY A 632 -30.01 12.68 -22.79
CA GLY A 632 -28.91 12.80 -21.84
C GLY A 632 -28.49 14.26 -21.59
N GLU A 633 -28.80 15.20 -22.51
CA GLU A 633 -28.45 16.61 -22.34
C GLU A 633 -29.20 17.26 -21.17
N TYR A 634 -30.39 16.76 -20.84
CA TYR A 634 -31.12 17.22 -19.64
C TYR A 634 -30.41 16.80 -18.35
N VAL A 635 -29.75 15.63 -18.34
CA VAL A 635 -28.91 15.18 -17.21
C VAL A 635 -27.66 16.06 -17.10
N ALA A 636 -26.97 16.30 -18.23
CA ALA A 636 -25.82 17.18 -18.29
C ALA A 636 -26.15 18.59 -17.77
N ALA A 637 -27.25 19.18 -18.23
CA ALA A 637 -27.70 20.51 -17.79
C ALA A 637 -28.10 20.54 -16.30
N CYS A 638 -28.69 19.46 -15.78
CA CYS A 638 -29.00 19.36 -14.36
C CYS A 638 -27.74 19.30 -13.50
N LEU A 639 -26.75 18.48 -13.88
CA LEU A 639 -25.47 18.37 -13.16
C LEU A 639 -24.64 19.66 -13.28
N ALA A 640 -24.71 20.33 -14.42
CA ALA A 640 -24.12 21.65 -14.63
C ALA A 640 -24.87 22.78 -13.89
N GLY A 641 -25.98 22.50 -13.20
CA GLY A 641 -26.70 23.49 -12.39
C GLY A 641 -27.61 24.43 -13.18
N VAL A 642 -27.82 24.20 -14.48
CA VAL A 642 -28.78 24.96 -15.31
C VAL A 642 -30.21 24.77 -14.80
N LEU A 643 -30.52 23.54 -14.37
CA LEU A 643 -31.80 23.14 -13.77
C LEU A 643 -31.54 22.44 -12.44
N THR A 644 -32.38 22.69 -11.44
CA THR A 644 -32.39 21.84 -10.25
C THR A 644 -32.92 20.44 -10.60
N LEU A 645 -32.60 19.44 -9.77
CA LEU A 645 -33.09 18.06 -9.96
C LEU A 645 -34.62 17.99 -10.12
N LYS A 646 -35.35 18.75 -9.29
CA LYS A 646 -36.82 18.80 -9.33
C LYS A 646 -37.32 19.38 -10.66
N GLU A 647 -36.71 20.45 -11.15
CA GLU A 647 -37.09 21.09 -12.41
C GLU A 647 -36.74 20.23 -13.62
N ALA A 648 -35.56 19.62 -13.63
CA ALA A 648 -35.13 18.73 -14.71
C ALA A 648 -36.04 17.49 -14.83
N LEU A 649 -36.37 16.84 -13.70
CA LEU A 649 -37.32 15.71 -13.69
C LEU A 649 -38.72 16.12 -14.17
N ALA A 650 -39.21 17.27 -13.70
CA ALA A 650 -40.52 17.78 -14.12
C ALA A 650 -40.54 18.11 -15.63
N LEU A 651 -39.46 18.69 -16.15
CA LEU A 651 -39.29 18.99 -17.57
C LEU A 651 -39.24 17.72 -18.42
N VAL A 652 -38.45 16.71 -18.00
CA VAL A 652 -38.37 15.42 -18.70
C VAL A 652 -39.71 14.67 -18.65
N GLY A 653 -40.41 14.70 -17.52
CA GLY A 653 -41.77 14.15 -17.39
C GLY A 653 -42.78 14.85 -18.30
N MET A 654 -42.74 16.19 -18.35
CA MET A 654 -43.59 16.99 -19.24
C MET A 654 -43.29 16.71 -20.72
N ARG A 655 -42.00 16.64 -21.09
CA ARG A 655 -41.54 16.25 -22.43
C ARG A 655 -42.09 14.88 -22.83
N GLY A 656 -41.91 13.87 -21.97
CA GLY A 656 -42.40 12.52 -22.19
C GLY A 656 -43.92 12.47 -22.39
N LYS A 657 -44.67 13.22 -21.57
CA LYS A 657 -46.13 13.34 -21.65
C LYS A 657 -46.59 13.99 -22.96
N LEU A 658 -45.97 15.09 -23.38
CA LEU A 658 -46.30 15.77 -24.63
C LEU A 658 -46.04 14.87 -25.84
N ILE A 659 -44.88 14.23 -25.88
CA ILE A 659 -44.52 13.34 -26.99
C ILE A 659 -45.49 12.16 -27.06
N GLN A 660 -45.90 11.59 -25.92
CA GLN A 660 -46.81 10.45 -25.85
C GLN A 660 -48.20 10.72 -26.45
N GLN A 661 -48.60 11.99 -26.62
CA GLN A 661 -49.86 12.40 -27.23
C GLN A 661 -49.80 12.48 -28.76
N LEU A 662 -48.61 12.41 -29.34
CA LEU A 662 -48.42 12.48 -30.79
C LEU A 662 -48.67 11.11 -31.45
N PRO A 663 -48.94 11.09 -32.77
CA PRO A 663 -48.94 9.85 -33.52
C PRO A 663 -47.60 9.12 -33.43
N HIS A 664 -47.65 7.79 -33.50
CA HIS A 664 -46.46 6.96 -33.58
C HIS A 664 -45.60 7.32 -34.79
N GLY A 665 -44.29 7.16 -34.63
CA GLY A 665 -43.30 7.38 -35.69
C GLY A 665 -42.13 6.44 -35.49
N ASN A 666 -41.40 6.18 -36.57
CA ASN A 666 -40.27 5.26 -36.57
C ASN A 666 -38.96 6.02 -36.80
N MET A 667 -37.85 5.44 -36.35
CA MET A 667 -36.51 5.93 -36.63
C MET A 667 -35.66 4.82 -37.25
N LEU A 668 -34.88 5.17 -38.28
CA LEU A 668 -34.05 4.25 -39.04
C LEU A 668 -32.60 4.72 -39.02
N ALA A 669 -31.70 3.95 -38.41
CA ALA A 669 -30.27 4.15 -38.58
C ALA A 669 -29.86 3.66 -39.97
N VAL A 670 -29.09 4.46 -40.70
CA VAL A 670 -28.68 4.20 -42.09
C VAL A 670 -27.17 4.40 -42.23
N ALA A 671 -26.52 3.46 -42.92
CA ALA A 671 -25.09 3.51 -43.20
C ALA A 671 -24.79 4.42 -44.41
N LEU A 672 -25.13 5.71 -44.30
CA LEU A 672 -24.92 6.74 -45.33
C LEU A 672 -24.34 8.03 -44.75
N PRO A 673 -23.54 8.78 -45.53
CA PRO A 673 -23.08 10.12 -45.16
C PRO A 673 -24.21 11.14 -45.04
N GLU A 674 -24.01 12.19 -44.23
CA GLU A 674 -25.00 13.25 -44.00
C GLU A 674 -25.50 13.87 -45.31
N ALA A 675 -24.62 14.20 -46.25
CA ALA A 675 -24.98 14.83 -47.51
C ALA A 675 -25.95 13.98 -48.36
N GLU A 676 -25.76 12.66 -48.37
CA GLU A 676 -26.66 11.75 -49.09
C GLU A 676 -27.99 11.58 -48.37
N VAL A 677 -27.97 11.57 -47.04
CA VAL A 677 -29.18 11.47 -46.22
C VAL A 677 -30.02 12.73 -46.30
N TYR A 678 -29.38 13.89 -46.35
CA TYR A 678 -30.05 15.18 -46.49
C TYR A 678 -30.86 15.28 -47.79
N ALA A 679 -30.41 14.62 -48.87
CA ALA A 679 -31.16 14.53 -50.12
C ALA A 679 -32.42 13.65 -50.03
N LEU A 680 -32.56 12.83 -48.98
CA LEU A 680 -33.72 11.97 -48.74
C LEU A 680 -34.77 12.65 -47.83
N VAL A 681 -34.39 13.72 -47.12
CA VAL A 681 -35.26 14.47 -46.19
C VAL A 681 -36.39 15.14 -46.97
N ASP A 682 -37.62 14.97 -46.47
CA ASP A 682 -38.84 15.52 -47.06
C ASP A 682 -39.82 15.95 -45.95
N ALA A 683 -41.08 16.25 -46.29
CA ALA A 683 -42.06 16.70 -45.30
C ALA A 683 -42.38 15.64 -44.21
N GLU A 684 -42.23 14.35 -44.54
CA GLU A 684 -42.53 13.21 -43.66
C GLU A 684 -41.27 12.58 -43.03
N LEU A 685 -40.07 13.02 -43.45
CA LEU A 685 -38.80 12.45 -43.05
C LEU A 685 -37.81 13.53 -42.66
N SER A 686 -37.30 13.50 -41.43
CA SER A 686 -36.27 14.39 -40.91
C SER A 686 -34.97 13.65 -40.60
N LEU A 687 -33.83 14.34 -40.73
CA LEU A 687 -32.55 13.88 -40.19
C LEU A 687 -32.53 14.13 -38.68
N ALA A 688 -32.57 13.04 -37.90
CA ALA A 688 -32.67 13.09 -36.45
C ALA A 688 -31.32 13.10 -35.74
N ALA A 689 -30.32 12.40 -36.28
CA ALA A 689 -28.98 12.39 -35.72
C ALA A 689 -27.92 12.09 -36.78
N VAL A 690 -26.75 12.69 -36.62
CA VAL A 690 -25.50 12.28 -37.28
C VAL A 690 -24.64 11.66 -36.19
N ASN A 691 -24.20 10.42 -36.37
CA ASN A 691 -23.45 9.64 -35.37
C ASN A 691 -22.03 9.26 -35.83
N GLY A 692 -21.78 9.33 -37.13
CA GLY A 692 -20.58 8.84 -37.79
C GLY A 692 -20.44 9.48 -39.18
N PRO A 693 -19.25 9.44 -39.81
CA PRO A 693 -19.06 9.91 -41.18
C PRO A 693 -20.03 9.27 -42.20
N SER A 694 -20.41 8.01 -41.96
CA SER A 694 -21.38 7.26 -42.76
C SER A 694 -22.44 6.58 -41.89
N LEU A 695 -22.86 7.22 -40.79
CA LEU A 695 -23.88 6.69 -39.89
C LEU A 695 -24.82 7.81 -39.45
N CYS A 696 -26.01 7.83 -40.03
CA CYS A 696 -27.05 8.81 -39.71
C CYS A 696 -28.33 8.10 -39.22
N VAL A 697 -29.23 8.86 -38.61
CA VAL A 697 -30.54 8.38 -38.18
C VAL A 697 -31.63 9.28 -38.77
N LEU A 698 -32.55 8.68 -39.51
CA LEU A 698 -33.72 9.35 -40.07
C LEU A 698 -34.95 9.04 -39.21
N ALA A 699 -35.85 10.01 -39.06
CA ALA A 699 -37.06 9.91 -38.27
C ALA A 699 -38.26 10.38 -39.09
N GLY A 700 -39.35 9.61 -39.08
CA GLY A 700 -40.52 9.91 -39.90
C GLY A 700 -41.73 9.07 -39.58
N THR A 701 -42.76 9.19 -40.43
CA THR A 701 -43.97 8.35 -40.34
C THR A 701 -43.62 6.88 -40.52
N PRO A 702 -44.36 5.94 -39.88
CA PRO A 702 -44.10 4.51 -40.02
C PRO A 702 -44.05 4.05 -41.49
N GLU A 703 -44.98 4.54 -42.31
CA GLU A 703 -45.11 4.20 -43.72
C GLU A 703 -43.93 4.73 -44.55
N ARG A 704 -43.48 5.96 -44.28
CA ARG A 704 -42.35 6.55 -45.01
C ARG A 704 -41.05 5.86 -44.66
N ILE A 705 -40.83 5.54 -43.38
CA ILE A 705 -39.65 4.79 -42.91
C ILE A 705 -39.64 3.38 -43.50
N GLU A 706 -40.77 2.69 -43.56
CA GLU A 706 -40.83 1.35 -44.17
C GLU A 706 -40.50 1.39 -45.67
N ARG A 707 -41.03 2.38 -46.39
CA ARG A 707 -40.72 2.57 -47.82
C ARG A 707 -39.24 2.87 -48.02
N LEU A 708 -38.69 3.80 -47.24
CA LEU A 708 -37.27 4.14 -47.29
C LEU A 708 -36.39 2.91 -46.99
N ASN A 709 -36.76 2.12 -45.99
CA ASN A 709 -36.01 0.91 -45.64
C ASN A 709 -35.94 -0.07 -46.81
N LYS A 710 -37.04 -0.26 -47.55
CA LYS A 710 -37.10 -1.09 -48.78
C LYS A 710 -36.27 -0.49 -49.92
N GLU A 711 -36.34 0.83 -50.12
CA GLU A 711 -35.55 1.55 -51.14
C GLU A 711 -34.04 1.41 -50.89
N LEU A 712 -33.60 1.66 -49.65
CA LEU A 712 -32.19 1.56 -49.25
C LEU A 712 -31.69 0.12 -49.27
N SER A 713 -32.50 -0.85 -48.83
CA SER A 713 -32.16 -2.28 -48.92
C SER A 713 -31.92 -2.71 -50.36
N THR A 714 -32.73 -2.20 -51.31
CA THR A 714 -32.57 -2.49 -52.75
C THR A 714 -31.28 -1.89 -53.32
N ARG A 715 -30.80 -0.78 -52.75
CA ARG A 715 -29.52 -0.12 -53.06
C ARG A 715 -28.33 -0.77 -52.34
N GLY A 716 -28.54 -1.82 -51.54
CA GLY A 716 -27.49 -2.48 -50.76
C GLY A 716 -26.99 -1.68 -49.56
N VAL A 717 -27.72 -0.63 -49.14
CA VAL A 717 -27.37 0.19 -47.97
C VAL A 717 -27.81 -0.52 -46.70
N GLN A 718 -26.92 -0.65 -45.73
CA GLN A 718 -27.28 -1.23 -44.43
C GLN A 718 -28.17 -0.27 -43.65
N THR A 719 -29.27 -0.81 -43.13
CA THR A 719 -30.24 -0.07 -42.33
C THR A 719 -30.59 -0.85 -41.07
N ARG A 720 -31.01 -0.14 -40.03
CA ARG A 720 -31.50 -0.72 -38.79
C ARG A 720 -32.63 0.11 -38.21
N LEU A 721 -33.79 -0.52 -38.05
CA LEU A 721 -34.91 0.10 -37.35
C LEU A 721 -34.57 0.24 -35.86
N LEU A 722 -34.76 1.43 -35.30
CA LEU A 722 -34.54 1.71 -33.89
C LEU A 722 -35.82 1.39 -33.11
N HIS A 723 -35.65 0.79 -31.93
CA HIS A 723 -36.76 0.43 -31.07
C HIS A 723 -37.18 1.63 -30.23
N VAL A 724 -37.99 2.51 -30.82
CA VAL A 724 -38.50 3.74 -30.20
C VAL A 724 -39.98 3.89 -30.51
N SER A 725 -40.72 4.60 -29.65
CA SER A 725 -42.16 4.77 -29.78
C SER A 725 -42.59 5.88 -30.74
N HIS A 726 -41.72 6.87 -30.98
CA HIS A 726 -41.99 8.06 -31.77
C HIS A 726 -40.76 8.46 -32.60
N ALA A 727 -41.00 9.27 -33.63
CA ALA A 727 -39.97 9.88 -34.47
C ALA A 727 -39.35 11.11 -33.78
N TYR A 728 -38.37 10.90 -32.91
CA TYR A 728 -37.67 11.99 -32.23
C TYR A 728 -36.87 12.86 -33.20
N HIS A 729 -36.66 14.14 -32.86
CA HIS A 729 -35.89 15.11 -33.66
C HIS A 729 -36.41 15.25 -35.10
N SER A 730 -37.74 15.35 -35.23
CA SER A 730 -38.42 15.41 -36.53
C SER A 730 -39.58 16.41 -36.56
N SER A 731 -40.08 16.70 -37.76
CA SER A 731 -41.26 17.54 -38.00
C SER A 731 -42.50 17.05 -37.25
N LEU A 732 -42.58 15.75 -36.95
CA LEU A 732 -43.69 15.17 -36.19
C LEU A 732 -43.79 15.72 -34.75
N LEU A 733 -42.75 16.35 -34.23
CA LEU A 733 -42.77 17.01 -32.90
C LEU A 733 -43.24 18.47 -32.94
N GLU A 734 -43.47 19.06 -34.11
CA GLU A 734 -43.91 20.46 -34.24
C GLU A 734 -45.16 20.82 -33.42
N PRO A 735 -46.20 19.96 -33.30
CA PRO A 735 -47.40 20.29 -32.53
C PRO A 735 -47.15 20.52 -31.03
N ILE A 736 -46.05 20.01 -30.48
CA ILE A 736 -45.73 20.14 -29.05
C ILE A 736 -44.67 21.19 -28.75
N LEU A 737 -44.07 21.83 -29.76
CA LEU A 737 -42.98 22.80 -29.54
C LEU A 737 -43.45 24.02 -28.74
N GLN A 738 -44.60 24.61 -29.08
CA GLN A 738 -45.10 25.77 -28.33
C GLN A 738 -45.49 25.42 -26.88
N PRO A 739 -46.27 24.35 -26.61
CA PRO A 739 -46.51 23.91 -25.24
C PRO A 739 -45.24 23.61 -24.43
N PHE A 740 -44.22 23.05 -25.07
CA PHE A 740 -42.93 22.77 -24.43
C PHE A 740 -42.15 24.05 -24.14
N HIS A 741 -42.09 24.98 -25.11
CA HIS A 741 -41.48 26.30 -24.95
C HIS A 741 -42.08 27.05 -23.75
N ASP A 742 -43.40 27.15 -23.70
CA ASP A 742 -44.13 27.88 -22.66
C ASP A 742 -43.89 27.31 -21.26
N TYR A 743 -43.60 26.00 -21.18
CA TYR A 743 -43.22 25.36 -19.93
C TYR A 743 -41.78 25.71 -19.54
N VAL A 744 -40.82 25.59 -20.47
CA VAL A 744 -39.41 25.92 -20.23
C VAL A 744 -39.23 27.39 -19.85
N ALA A 745 -39.96 28.30 -20.49
CA ALA A 745 -39.91 29.74 -20.22
C ALA A 745 -40.32 30.14 -18.79
N ARG A 746 -40.93 29.23 -18.02
CA ARG A 746 -41.31 29.44 -16.61
C ARG A 746 -40.29 28.88 -15.63
N LEU A 747 -39.30 28.12 -16.10
CA LEU A 747 -38.27 27.53 -15.26
C LEU A 747 -37.16 28.56 -15.00
N PRO A 748 -36.60 28.62 -13.79
CA PRO A 748 -35.51 29.52 -13.45
C PRO A 748 -34.17 28.96 -13.94
N LEU A 749 -33.96 28.97 -15.26
CA LEU A 749 -32.72 28.49 -15.90
C LEU A 749 -31.52 29.33 -15.45
N LYS A 750 -30.38 28.68 -15.18
CA LYS A 750 -29.13 29.31 -14.75
C LYS A 750 -27.98 29.03 -15.71
N SER A 751 -26.95 29.86 -15.66
CA SER A 751 -25.68 29.58 -16.34
C SER A 751 -25.05 28.28 -15.81
N PRO A 752 -24.46 27.45 -16.70
CA PRO A 752 -23.82 26.21 -16.30
C PRO A 752 -22.55 26.47 -15.47
N SER A 753 -22.38 25.74 -14.37
CA SER A 753 -21.15 25.72 -13.55
C SER A 753 -20.12 24.68 -14.01
N ILE A 754 -20.58 23.65 -14.74
CA ILE A 754 -19.73 22.65 -15.39
C ILE A 754 -19.95 22.82 -16.90
N PRO A 755 -18.90 23.00 -17.72
CA PRO A 755 -19.08 23.15 -19.15
C PRO A 755 -19.64 21.87 -19.77
N TYR A 756 -20.57 22.02 -20.70
CA TYR A 756 -21.09 20.88 -21.44
C TYR A 756 -21.28 21.17 -22.92
N LEU A 757 -21.19 20.12 -23.71
CA LEU A 757 -21.39 20.16 -25.16
C LEU A 757 -22.86 20.02 -25.48
N SER A 758 -23.35 20.98 -26.28
CA SER A 758 -24.68 20.97 -26.85
C SER A 758 -24.76 19.88 -27.92
N SER A 759 -25.68 18.94 -27.77
CA SER A 759 -25.94 17.92 -28.78
C SER A 759 -26.68 18.49 -30.00
N LEU A 760 -27.30 19.66 -29.88
CA LEU A 760 -27.90 20.39 -31.00
C LEU A 760 -26.84 21.04 -31.91
N THR A 761 -25.81 21.65 -31.34
CA THR A 761 -24.82 22.44 -32.10
C THR A 761 -23.49 21.73 -32.31
N GLY A 762 -23.19 20.71 -31.50
CA GLY A 762 -21.90 20.04 -31.48
C GLY A 762 -20.77 20.88 -30.90
N ARG A 763 -21.09 21.98 -30.19
CA ARG A 763 -20.13 22.92 -29.60
C ARG A 763 -20.44 23.15 -28.12
N TRP A 764 -19.49 23.72 -27.39
CA TRP A 764 -19.70 24.13 -26.00
C TRP A 764 -20.90 25.06 -25.91
N ILE A 765 -21.83 24.75 -25.00
CA ILE A 765 -23.00 25.58 -24.82
C ILE A 765 -22.61 26.90 -24.15
N THR A 766 -23.19 27.99 -24.62
CA THR A 766 -23.05 29.32 -23.98
C THR A 766 -24.07 29.49 -22.85
N SER A 767 -23.82 30.44 -21.94
CA SER A 767 -24.79 30.78 -20.88
C SER A 767 -26.13 31.25 -21.47
N GLU A 768 -26.06 32.01 -22.56
CA GLU A 768 -27.22 32.53 -23.28
C GLU A 768 -28.04 31.39 -23.89
N GLN A 769 -27.40 30.41 -24.52
CA GLN A 769 -28.10 29.24 -25.06
C GLN A 769 -28.71 28.37 -23.95
N ALA A 770 -27.98 28.11 -22.87
CA ALA A 770 -28.46 27.27 -21.77
C ALA A 770 -29.72 27.84 -21.10
N THR A 771 -29.82 29.18 -21.06
CA THR A 771 -30.92 29.93 -20.42
C THR A 771 -32.02 30.38 -21.37
N ASP A 772 -31.91 30.10 -22.68
CA ASP A 772 -32.92 30.41 -23.68
C ASP A 772 -33.92 29.26 -23.86
N PRO A 773 -35.22 29.44 -23.57
CA PRO A 773 -36.24 28.43 -23.83
C PRO A 773 -36.31 27.96 -25.30
N THR A 774 -35.95 28.82 -26.24
CA THR A 774 -35.91 28.51 -27.68
C THR A 774 -34.84 27.48 -28.01
N TYR A 775 -33.71 27.50 -27.28
CA TYR A 775 -32.68 26.47 -27.41
C TYR A 775 -33.26 25.08 -27.12
N TRP A 776 -33.99 24.93 -26.03
CA TRP A 776 -34.56 23.66 -25.60
C TRP A 776 -35.62 23.12 -26.57
N THR A 777 -36.39 24.01 -27.21
CA THR A 777 -37.35 23.61 -28.26
C THR A 777 -36.64 23.21 -29.54
N ASN A 778 -35.55 23.89 -29.90
CA ASN A 778 -34.74 23.53 -31.04
C ASN A 778 -34.02 22.20 -30.81
N HIS A 779 -33.49 21.98 -29.61
CA HIS A 779 -32.87 20.72 -29.19
C HIS A 779 -33.86 19.55 -29.23
N LEU A 780 -35.16 19.78 -28.97
CA LEU A 780 -36.19 18.76 -29.12
C LEU A 780 -36.47 18.40 -30.59
N ARG A 781 -36.31 19.36 -31.51
CA ARG A 781 -36.80 19.30 -32.89
C ARG A 781 -35.73 18.91 -33.91
N TYR A 782 -34.50 19.38 -33.72
CA TYR A 782 -33.46 19.35 -34.75
C TYR A 782 -32.40 18.28 -34.48
N THR A 783 -31.55 18.08 -35.48
CA THR A 783 -30.57 17.00 -35.56
C THR A 783 -29.56 17.01 -34.40
N VAL A 784 -29.30 15.83 -33.85
CA VAL A 784 -28.18 15.61 -32.91
C VAL A 784 -26.84 15.55 -33.66
N ARG A 785 -25.88 16.37 -33.23
CA ARG A 785 -24.54 16.60 -33.79
C ARG A 785 -23.44 15.91 -32.97
N PHE A 786 -23.40 14.58 -33.00
CA PHE A 786 -22.39 13.80 -32.26
C PHE A 786 -20.96 13.94 -32.81
N PRO A 787 -20.70 13.85 -34.14
CA PRO A 787 -19.36 13.99 -34.71
C PRO A 787 -18.67 15.28 -34.27
N GLU A 788 -19.38 16.40 -34.35
CA GLU A 788 -18.86 17.72 -34.02
C GLU A 788 -18.55 17.81 -32.51
N ALA A 789 -19.43 17.27 -31.66
CA ALA A 789 -19.21 17.26 -30.21
C ALA A 789 -18.00 16.41 -29.80
N ILE A 790 -17.85 15.20 -30.36
CA ILE A 790 -16.74 14.33 -29.97
C ILE A 790 -15.41 14.81 -30.55
N GLN A 791 -15.42 15.41 -31.73
CA GLN A 791 -14.23 16.07 -32.30
C GLN A 791 -13.83 17.28 -31.47
N GLU A 792 -14.80 18.06 -30.96
CA GLU A 792 -14.53 19.17 -30.05
C GLU A 792 -13.89 18.68 -28.75
N LEU A 793 -14.36 17.56 -28.18
CA LEU A 793 -13.69 16.94 -27.04
C LEU A 793 -12.26 16.52 -27.39
N PHE A 794 -12.06 15.80 -28.50
CA PHE A 794 -10.77 15.21 -28.86
C PHE A 794 -9.71 16.22 -29.32
N GLN A 795 -10.00 17.52 -29.28
CA GLN A 795 -8.97 18.57 -29.43
C GLN A 795 -7.93 18.57 -28.29
N GLN A 796 -8.26 17.96 -27.14
CA GLN A 796 -7.34 17.83 -26.00
C GLN A 796 -6.96 16.36 -25.79
N ASP A 797 -5.67 16.07 -25.64
CA ASP A 797 -5.18 14.71 -25.35
C ASP A 797 -5.28 14.36 -23.85
N GLY A 798 -5.29 13.05 -23.54
CA GLY A 798 -5.16 12.53 -22.18
C GLY A 798 -6.45 12.52 -21.34
N GLN A 799 -7.63 12.58 -21.96
CA GLN A 799 -8.91 12.56 -21.26
C GLN A 799 -9.42 11.14 -21.02
N VAL A 800 -10.30 11.02 -20.03
CA VAL A 800 -11.11 9.84 -19.80
C VAL A 800 -12.59 10.18 -19.95
N LEU A 801 -13.28 9.41 -20.78
CA LEU A 801 -14.69 9.58 -21.07
C LEU A 801 -15.46 8.41 -20.44
N PHE A 802 -16.37 8.72 -19.53
CA PHE A 802 -17.32 7.76 -18.95
C PHE A 802 -18.67 7.89 -19.65
N GLU A 803 -19.15 6.83 -20.32
CA GLU A 803 -20.56 6.72 -20.67
C GLU A 803 -21.34 6.34 -19.41
N VAL A 804 -21.96 7.35 -18.78
CA VAL A 804 -22.66 7.29 -17.51
C VAL A 804 -24.14 7.03 -17.76
N GLY A 805 -24.49 5.75 -17.83
CA GLY A 805 -25.86 5.32 -18.10
C GLY A 805 -25.90 3.89 -18.64
N PRO A 806 -27.11 3.37 -18.93
CA PRO A 806 -27.25 2.08 -19.58
C PRO A 806 -26.70 2.14 -21.00
N GLY A 807 -26.03 1.07 -21.46
CA GLY A 807 -25.46 1.01 -22.79
C GLY A 807 -23.95 1.21 -22.88
N ASN A 808 -23.47 1.06 -24.11
CA ASN A 808 -22.09 1.32 -24.51
C ASN A 808 -22.04 1.99 -25.90
N THR A 809 -23.14 2.65 -26.29
CA THR A 809 -23.33 3.15 -27.65
C THR A 809 -22.44 4.35 -27.89
N LEU A 810 -22.44 5.33 -26.97
CA LEU A 810 -21.59 6.51 -27.10
C LEU A 810 -20.12 6.12 -27.07
N SER A 811 -19.77 5.13 -26.27
CA SER A 811 -18.41 4.60 -26.17
C SER A 811 -17.95 3.95 -27.49
N ILE A 812 -18.83 3.20 -28.15
CA ILE A 812 -18.56 2.61 -29.47
C ILE A 812 -18.40 3.71 -30.52
N LEU A 813 -19.30 4.70 -30.54
CA LEU A 813 -19.24 5.80 -31.50
C LEU A 813 -17.98 6.64 -31.30
N ALA A 814 -17.66 7.04 -30.06
CA ALA A 814 -16.48 7.83 -29.74
C ALA A 814 -15.17 7.15 -30.16
N ARG A 815 -15.07 5.81 -30.03
CA ARG A 815 -13.92 5.04 -30.50
C ARG A 815 -13.69 5.16 -32.02
N GLN A 816 -14.72 5.39 -32.82
CA GLN A 816 -14.58 5.58 -34.28
C GLN A 816 -13.88 6.88 -34.65
N TYR A 817 -13.81 7.84 -33.72
CA TYR A 817 -13.18 9.14 -33.91
C TYR A 817 -11.76 9.22 -33.32
N GLN A 818 -11.26 8.14 -32.72
CA GLN A 818 -9.88 8.09 -32.26
C GLN A 818 -8.95 8.01 -33.48
N ASN A 819 -8.01 8.95 -33.59
CA ASN A 819 -6.98 8.91 -34.62
C ASN A 819 -5.88 7.91 -34.20
N ALA A 820 -5.34 7.15 -35.16
CA ALA A 820 -4.21 6.26 -34.92
C ALA A 820 -2.91 7.02 -34.61
N GLU A 821 -2.82 8.30 -35.02
CA GLU A 821 -1.64 9.16 -34.84
C GLU A 821 -1.65 9.97 -33.52
N SER A 822 -2.78 10.06 -32.81
CA SER A 822 -2.90 10.78 -31.52
C SER A 822 -2.93 9.82 -30.32
N ALA A 823 -2.66 10.33 -29.12
CA ALA A 823 -2.82 9.54 -27.89
C ALA A 823 -4.26 9.01 -27.77
N GLN A 824 -4.44 7.70 -27.61
CA GLN A 824 -5.78 7.11 -27.50
C GLN A 824 -6.43 7.54 -26.19
N GLN A 825 -7.60 8.17 -26.30
CA GLN A 825 -8.44 8.55 -25.15
C GLN A 825 -8.96 7.29 -24.45
N THR A 826 -9.07 7.32 -23.11
CA THR A 826 -9.66 6.20 -22.37
C THR A 826 -11.18 6.36 -22.37
N ILE A 827 -11.92 5.35 -22.86
CA ILE A 827 -13.39 5.40 -22.99
C ILE A 827 -14.02 4.21 -22.27
N LEU A 828 -14.78 4.50 -21.21
CA LEU A 828 -15.31 3.55 -20.23
C LEU A 828 -16.84 3.57 -20.24
N SER A 829 -17.48 2.40 -20.19
CA SER A 829 -18.95 2.28 -20.06
C SER A 829 -19.28 1.78 -18.66
N THR A 830 -20.31 2.36 -18.01
CA THR A 830 -20.59 2.07 -16.60
C THR A 830 -21.64 0.98 -16.37
N LEU A 831 -22.51 0.70 -17.33
CA LEU A 831 -23.55 -0.33 -17.26
C LEU A 831 -23.58 -1.16 -18.54
N ARG A 832 -24.32 -2.27 -18.56
CA ARG A 832 -24.40 -3.14 -19.74
C ARG A 832 -25.23 -2.53 -20.85
N SER A 833 -25.00 -3.01 -22.07
CA SER A 833 -25.94 -2.84 -23.18
C SER A 833 -27.18 -3.71 -23.00
N PRO A 834 -28.37 -3.27 -23.46
CA PRO A 834 -29.56 -4.12 -23.52
C PRO A 834 -29.31 -5.48 -24.20
N ARG A 835 -28.37 -5.56 -25.14
CA ARG A 835 -28.02 -6.78 -25.89
C ARG A 835 -27.14 -7.77 -25.11
N GLN A 836 -26.66 -7.38 -23.93
CA GLN A 836 -25.73 -8.14 -23.11
C GLN A 836 -26.44 -8.66 -21.86
N GLU A 837 -27.52 -9.42 -22.03
CA GLU A 837 -28.39 -9.86 -20.92
C GLU A 837 -27.68 -10.74 -19.87
N LEU A 838 -26.57 -11.38 -20.25
CA LEU A 838 -25.77 -12.22 -19.35
C LEU A 838 -24.77 -11.45 -18.49
N LEU A 839 -24.53 -10.16 -18.77
CA LEU A 839 -23.58 -9.35 -18.00
C LEU A 839 -24.27 -8.67 -16.82
N ASN A 840 -23.52 -8.49 -15.73
CA ASN A 840 -23.98 -7.75 -14.55
C ASN A 840 -23.52 -6.29 -14.60
N ASP A 841 -24.40 -5.36 -14.24
CA ASP A 841 -24.10 -3.93 -14.21
C ASP A 841 -23.03 -3.55 -13.19
N GLU A 842 -23.03 -4.19 -12.03
CA GLU A 842 -22.06 -3.93 -10.97
C GLU A 842 -20.66 -4.42 -11.37
N GLU A 843 -20.56 -5.57 -12.05
CA GLU A 843 -19.29 -6.06 -12.61
C GLU A 843 -18.71 -5.08 -13.66
N ILE A 844 -19.56 -4.52 -14.53
CA ILE A 844 -19.15 -3.54 -15.54
C ILE A 844 -18.69 -2.24 -14.87
N LEU A 845 -19.44 -1.74 -13.90
CA LEU A 845 -19.07 -0.53 -13.15
C LEU A 845 -17.71 -0.71 -12.46
N LEU A 846 -17.52 -1.80 -11.71
CA LEU A 846 -16.26 -2.09 -11.04
C LEU A 846 -15.11 -2.29 -12.05
N SER A 847 -15.38 -2.87 -13.22
CA SER A 847 -14.40 -3.00 -14.29
C SER A 847 -14.01 -1.64 -14.88
N ALA A 848 -14.96 -0.72 -15.02
CA ALA A 848 -14.70 0.65 -15.46
C ALA A 848 -13.86 1.41 -14.42
N LEU A 849 -14.21 1.31 -13.13
CA LEU A 849 -13.43 1.88 -12.04
C LEU A 849 -12.01 1.30 -11.98
N GLY A 850 -11.86 -0.01 -12.14
CA GLY A 850 -10.58 -0.68 -12.18
C GLY A 850 -9.69 -0.16 -13.32
N LYS A 851 -10.24 -0.03 -14.54
CA LYS A 851 -9.53 0.56 -15.67
C LYS A 851 -9.17 2.03 -15.46
N PHE A 852 -10.08 2.81 -14.89
CA PHE A 852 -9.83 4.20 -14.54
C PHE A 852 -8.65 4.30 -13.56
N TRP A 853 -8.68 3.54 -12.46
CA TRP A 853 -7.60 3.52 -11.47
C TRP A 853 -6.28 3.00 -12.06
N ALA A 854 -6.32 1.94 -12.86
CA ALA A 854 -5.11 1.39 -13.48
C ALA A 854 -4.44 2.37 -14.45
N GLY A 855 -5.22 3.21 -15.13
CA GLY A 855 -4.72 4.29 -15.98
C GLY A 855 -4.29 5.56 -15.22
N GLY A 856 -4.20 5.55 -13.89
CA GLY A 856 -3.74 6.70 -13.09
C GLY A 856 -4.86 7.53 -12.46
N GLY A 857 -6.13 7.16 -12.67
CA GLY A 857 -7.27 7.80 -12.04
C GLY A 857 -7.28 7.65 -10.52
N VAL A 858 -7.79 8.66 -9.81
CA VAL A 858 -7.90 8.67 -8.35
C VAL A 858 -9.35 8.38 -7.96
N ILE A 859 -9.54 7.40 -7.08
CA ILE A 859 -10.84 7.04 -6.50
C ILE A 859 -10.77 7.34 -5.01
N ASP A 860 -11.78 8.01 -4.46
CA ASP A 860 -11.93 8.15 -3.02
C ASP A 860 -12.46 6.84 -2.43
N TRP A 861 -11.54 5.97 -2.04
CA TRP A 861 -11.88 4.68 -1.43
C TRP A 861 -12.60 4.84 -0.09
N LYS A 862 -12.34 5.92 0.66
CA LYS A 862 -13.04 6.19 1.91
C LYS A 862 -14.52 6.47 1.64
N ALA A 863 -14.83 7.26 0.61
CA ALA A 863 -16.19 7.48 0.17
C ALA A 863 -16.83 6.21 -0.42
N PHE A 864 -16.06 5.40 -1.15
CA PHE A 864 -16.53 4.11 -1.71
C PHE A 864 -17.00 3.11 -0.64
N TYR A 865 -16.37 3.14 0.55
CA TYR A 865 -16.72 2.29 1.69
C TYR A 865 -17.60 2.99 2.75
N LYS A 866 -18.02 4.24 2.52
CA LYS A 866 -18.80 5.03 3.49
C LYS A 866 -20.08 4.30 3.90
N GLY A 867 -20.33 4.25 5.22
CA GLY A 867 -21.50 3.60 5.80
C GLY A 867 -21.45 2.07 5.81
N ARG A 868 -20.29 1.47 5.50
CA ARG A 868 -20.07 0.03 5.54
C ARG A 868 -19.09 -0.33 6.65
N THR A 869 -19.35 -1.46 7.30
CA THR A 869 -18.42 -2.05 8.26
C THR A 869 -17.42 -2.89 7.48
N VAL A 870 -16.17 -2.43 7.41
CA VAL A 870 -15.06 -3.10 6.75
C VAL A 870 -13.92 -3.27 7.74
N ARG A 871 -13.07 -4.27 7.51
CA ARG A 871 -11.89 -4.51 8.36
C ARG A 871 -10.66 -4.71 7.52
N ARG A 872 -9.55 -4.14 8.00
CA ARG A 872 -8.22 -4.48 7.49
C ARG A 872 -7.93 -5.93 7.84
N THR A 873 -7.19 -6.59 6.95
CA THR A 873 -6.70 -7.95 7.17
C THR A 873 -5.24 -8.02 6.76
N PRO A 874 -4.41 -8.84 7.43
CA PRO A 874 -3.09 -9.16 6.94
C PRO A 874 -3.18 -9.78 5.54
N LEU A 875 -2.44 -9.19 4.60
CA LEU A 875 -2.26 -9.67 3.23
C LEU A 875 -0.76 -9.81 2.95
N PRO A 876 -0.37 -10.59 1.94
CA PRO A 876 1.01 -10.61 1.48
C PRO A 876 1.56 -9.20 1.26
N THR A 877 2.81 -9.00 1.68
CA THR A 877 3.50 -7.72 1.57
C THR A 877 4.21 -7.58 0.23
N TYR A 878 4.80 -6.41 -0.01
CA TYR A 878 5.47 -6.04 -1.24
C TYR A 878 6.60 -7.03 -1.58
N PRO A 879 6.61 -7.61 -2.79
CA PRO A 879 7.66 -8.53 -3.21
C PRO A 879 8.84 -7.74 -3.78
N PHE A 880 9.75 -7.28 -2.92
CA PHE A 880 10.96 -6.52 -3.26
C PHE A 880 11.78 -7.15 -4.41
N ASP A 881 12.37 -6.30 -5.26
CA ASP A 881 13.30 -6.69 -6.33
C ASP A 881 14.73 -6.71 -5.79
N TYR A 882 15.05 -7.78 -5.07
CA TYR A 882 16.33 -7.92 -4.37
C TYR A 882 17.55 -7.92 -5.30
N GLN A 883 18.56 -7.14 -4.93
CA GLN A 883 19.93 -7.23 -5.44
C GLN A 883 20.92 -7.40 -4.29
N SER A 884 22.08 -8.00 -4.56
CA SER A 884 23.14 -8.17 -3.57
C SER A 884 23.95 -6.89 -3.42
N TYR A 885 24.03 -6.37 -2.20
CA TYR A 885 24.83 -5.20 -1.82
C TYR A 885 25.77 -5.59 -0.68
N TRP A 886 27.04 -5.81 -1.03
CA TRP A 886 28.02 -6.37 -0.10
C TRP A 886 29.45 -5.93 -0.41
N VAL A 887 30.16 -5.46 0.62
CA VAL A 887 31.61 -5.27 0.60
C VAL A 887 32.25 -6.57 1.04
N ASN A 888 33.11 -7.15 0.21
CA ASN A 888 33.92 -8.29 0.62
C ASN A 888 35.03 -7.84 1.57
N TYR A 889 35.10 -8.45 2.76
CA TYR A 889 36.21 -8.25 3.70
C TYR A 889 37.50 -8.86 3.14
N ALA A 890 38.66 -8.29 3.50
CA ALA A 890 39.95 -8.91 3.21
C ALA A 890 40.11 -10.19 4.06
N ALA A 891 40.75 -11.24 3.51
CA ALA A 891 41.03 -12.48 4.25
C ALA A 891 41.60 -12.13 5.63
N MET A 892 40.98 -12.61 6.71
CA MET A 892 41.30 -12.16 8.06
C MET A 892 42.79 -12.39 8.35
N VAL A 893 43.53 -11.29 8.53
CA VAL A 893 44.90 -11.33 9.05
C VAL A 893 44.82 -11.89 10.47
N GLU A 894 45.68 -12.87 10.77
CA GLU A 894 45.81 -13.53 12.07
C GLU A 894 45.76 -12.50 13.22
N ASP A 895 44.94 -12.78 14.24
CA ASP A 895 44.71 -11.97 15.46
C ASP A 895 43.69 -10.80 15.39
N LEU A 896 42.39 -11.14 15.50
CA LEU A 896 41.50 -10.38 16.38
C LEU A 896 41.76 -10.82 17.83
N ARG A 897 42.92 -10.45 18.39
CA ARG A 897 43.09 -10.45 19.84
C ARG A 897 42.18 -9.36 20.39
N LEU A 898 41.25 -9.74 21.28
CA LEU A 898 40.69 -8.79 22.23
C LEU A 898 41.84 -7.99 22.84
N PRO A 899 41.75 -6.65 22.93
CA PRO A 899 42.82 -5.86 23.51
C PRO A 899 43.10 -6.37 24.93
N LYS A 900 44.33 -6.80 25.18
CA LYS A 900 44.83 -6.93 26.56
C LYS A 900 44.72 -5.56 27.22
N GLU A 901 44.25 -5.54 28.46
CA GLU A 901 44.05 -4.34 29.28
C GLU A 901 45.15 -3.28 29.06
N PRO A 902 44.81 -1.98 28.92
CA PRO A 902 45.82 -0.97 28.72
C PRO A 902 46.65 -0.79 30.00
N ALA A 903 47.94 -1.11 29.92
CA ALA A 903 48.93 -0.59 30.84
C ALA A 903 49.00 0.94 30.67
N VAL A 904 48.74 1.66 31.75
CA VAL A 904 48.79 3.13 31.80
C VAL A 904 50.23 3.60 31.66
N ALA A 905 50.54 4.38 30.61
CA ALA A 905 51.70 5.26 30.55
C ALA A 905 51.43 6.50 29.67
N PRO A 906 51.98 7.68 30.01
CA PRO A 906 51.47 8.98 29.59
C PRO A 906 51.92 9.43 28.20
N ILE A 907 51.02 10.12 27.48
CA ILE A 907 51.26 10.72 26.16
C ILE A 907 51.76 12.17 26.35
N ALA A 908 52.90 12.49 25.72
CA ALA A 908 53.32 13.86 25.45
C ALA A 908 52.96 14.25 23.99
N PRO A 909 52.58 15.51 23.71
CA PRO A 909 52.09 15.91 22.40
C PRO A 909 53.24 16.25 21.44
N GLN A 910 53.19 15.74 20.21
CA GLN A 910 53.99 16.26 19.09
C GLN A 910 53.12 16.57 17.88
N SER A 911 53.34 17.78 17.38
CA SER A 911 52.69 18.49 16.28
C SER A 911 53.09 17.97 14.91
N LEU A 912 52.10 17.89 14.00
CA LEU A 912 52.27 17.66 12.56
C LEU A 912 52.90 18.89 11.88
N LEU A 913 53.97 18.66 11.13
CA LEU A 913 54.50 19.57 10.12
C LEU A 913 54.02 19.08 8.74
N LEU A 914 53.33 19.95 8.00
CA LEU A 914 53.02 19.77 6.58
C LEU A 914 54.25 20.19 5.76
N GLN A 915 54.66 19.38 4.80
CA GLN A 915 55.58 19.75 3.73
C GLN A 915 54.78 19.96 2.45
N GLU A 916 54.99 21.12 1.82
CA GLU A 916 54.58 21.48 0.48
C GLU A 916 55.57 20.89 -0.53
N ASP A 917 55.09 20.43 -1.69
CA ASP A 917 55.83 20.29 -2.97
C ASP A 917 54.76 20.32 -4.09
N GLU A 918 54.66 21.41 -4.85
CA GLU A 918 55.29 21.72 -6.16
C GLU A 918 54.29 21.56 -7.33
N GLU A 919 54.04 22.70 -7.98
CA GLU A 919 53.13 22.93 -9.09
C GLU A 919 53.65 22.33 -10.41
N GLY A 920 52.79 21.60 -11.12
CA GLY A 920 53.02 21.11 -12.48
C GLY A 920 51.96 21.65 -13.44
N ASP A 921 52.36 22.59 -14.28
CA ASP A 921 51.60 23.26 -15.33
C ASP A 921 51.11 22.29 -16.43
N THR A 922 49.81 22.30 -16.76
CA THR A 922 49.31 21.87 -18.07
C THR A 922 47.95 22.50 -18.38
N ARG A 923 48.00 23.65 -19.09
CA ARG A 923 46.83 24.26 -19.73
C ARG A 923 46.42 23.49 -21.00
N SER A 924 45.19 22.95 -21.01
CA SER A 924 44.49 22.50 -22.21
C SER A 924 43.04 23.00 -22.14
N GLN A 925 42.61 23.77 -23.13
CA GLN A 925 41.21 24.14 -23.32
C GLN A 925 40.42 22.84 -23.61
N LEU A 926 39.49 22.49 -22.73
CA LEU A 926 38.58 21.35 -22.93
C LEU A 926 37.50 21.78 -23.92
N GLU A 927 37.27 20.99 -24.97
CA GLU A 927 36.06 21.13 -25.80
C GLU A 927 34.82 20.77 -24.95
N ASP A 928 33.64 21.36 -25.21
CA ASP A 928 32.40 21.14 -24.42
C ASP A 928 32.08 19.65 -24.18
N ASP A 929 32.36 18.81 -25.17
CA ASP A 929 32.17 17.37 -25.10
C ASP A 929 33.11 16.68 -24.09
N ASP A 930 34.33 17.19 -23.88
CA ASP A 930 35.29 16.65 -22.92
C ASP A 930 34.98 17.09 -21.48
N LEU A 931 34.49 18.32 -21.30
CA LEU A 931 34.03 18.80 -20.00
C LEU A 931 32.83 17.98 -19.51
N ILE A 932 31.83 17.77 -20.37
CA ILE A 932 30.65 16.94 -20.07
C ILE A 932 31.06 15.51 -19.74
N ARG A 933 31.97 14.89 -20.51
CA ARG A 933 32.48 13.54 -20.23
C ARG A 933 33.19 13.46 -18.88
N THR A 934 33.98 14.46 -18.54
CA THR A 934 34.71 14.52 -17.27
C THR A 934 33.75 14.63 -16.09
N ILE A 935 32.75 15.52 -16.18
CA ILE A 935 31.72 15.66 -15.13
C ILE A 935 30.90 14.37 -15.01
N CYS A 936 30.52 13.75 -16.13
CA CYS A 936 29.87 12.43 -16.13
C CYS A 936 30.71 11.38 -15.39
N ALA A 937 32.03 11.32 -15.62
CA ALA A 937 32.91 10.36 -14.94
C ALA A 937 32.97 10.59 -13.43
N VAL A 938 33.04 11.85 -12.99
CA VAL A 938 32.99 12.19 -11.54
C VAL A 938 31.63 11.82 -10.94
N TRP A 939 30.53 12.06 -11.66
CA TRP A 939 29.20 11.63 -11.21
C TRP A 939 29.10 10.12 -11.11
N GLN A 940 29.64 9.39 -12.10
CA GLN A 940 29.69 7.92 -12.09
C GLN A 940 30.49 7.41 -10.87
N GLU A 941 31.62 8.03 -10.55
CA GLU A 941 32.45 7.70 -9.39
C GLU A 941 31.71 7.95 -8.07
N VAL A 942 31.18 9.16 -7.88
CA VAL A 942 30.61 9.58 -6.59
C VAL A 942 29.22 8.97 -6.33
N LEU A 943 28.40 8.76 -7.38
CA LEU A 943 27.08 8.13 -7.26
C LEU A 943 27.15 6.60 -7.36
N GLY A 944 28.22 6.05 -7.94
CA GLY A 944 28.35 4.61 -8.21
C GLY A 944 27.39 4.11 -9.31
N ILE A 945 26.89 4.99 -10.17
CA ILE A 945 25.94 4.67 -11.25
C ILE A 945 26.70 4.59 -12.57
N PRO A 946 26.70 3.44 -13.29
CA PRO A 946 27.32 3.36 -14.60
C PRO A 946 26.47 4.12 -15.65
N ASN A 947 27.13 4.75 -16.63
CA ASN A 947 26.49 5.40 -17.78
C ASN A 947 25.61 6.65 -17.50
N ILE A 948 26.07 7.55 -16.63
CA ILE A 948 25.48 8.90 -16.47
C ILE A 948 25.36 9.63 -17.81
N GLN A 949 24.16 10.13 -18.12
CA GLN A 949 23.85 10.91 -19.31
C GLN A 949 23.90 12.42 -19.01
N PRO A 950 24.22 13.28 -20.00
CA PRO A 950 24.33 14.73 -19.79
C PRO A 950 23.06 15.39 -19.24
N THR A 951 21.89 14.85 -19.58
CA THR A 951 20.57 15.36 -19.16
C THR A 951 20.08 14.80 -17.82
N ASN A 952 20.84 13.91 -17.17
CA ASN A 952 20.41 13.36 -15.89
C ASN A 952 20.49 14.40 -14.78
N ASP A 953 19.45 14.41 -13.95
CA ASP A 953 19.35 15.26 -12.76
C ASP A 953 19.99 14.57 -11.54
N PHE A 954 20.84 15.30 -10.83
CA PHE A 954 21.66 14.80 -9.72
C PHE A 954 20.84 14.23 -8.57
N PHE A 955 19.77 14.93 -8.17
CA PHE A 955 18.93 14.52 -7.03
C PHE A 955 18.02 13.36 -7.41
N SER A 956 17.53 13.35 -8.66
CA SER A 956 16.74 12.25 -9.22
C SER A 956 17.53 10.94 -9.30
N LEU A 957 18.86 11.03 -9.43
CA LEU A 957 19.79 9.89 -9.37
C LEU A 957 20.20 9.49 -7.94
N GLY A 958 19.55 10.03 -6.90
CA GLY A 958 19.84 9.72 -5.50
C GLY A 958 20.98 10.54 -4.89
N GLY A 959 21.46 11.58 -5.59
CA GLY A 959 22.36 12.57 -5.02
C GLY A 959 21.73 13.31 -3.83
N ASN A 960 22.51 13.55 -2.79
CA ASN A 960 22.10 14.30 -1.59
C ASN A 960 23.17 15.32 -1.21
N SER A 961 22.94 16.11 -0.15
CA SER A 961 23.88 17.17 0.26
C SER A 961 25.30 16.68 0.58
N VAL A 962 25.44 15.43 1.04
CA VAL A 962 26.76 14.83 1.34
C VAL A 962 27.47 14.42 0.05
N ILE A 963 26.77 13.72 -0.85
CA ILE A 963 27.28 13.33 -2.18
C ILE A 963 27.59 14.59 -3.01
N ALA A 964 26.74 15.62 -2.92
CA ALA A 964 26.96 16.91 -3.57
C ALA A 964 28.25 17.57 -3.07
N THR A 965 28.54 17.49 -1.76
CA THR A 965 29.79 18.03 -1.21
C THR A 965 31.01 17.27 -1.71
N GLN A 966 30.94 15.93 -1.81
CA GLN A 966 31.99 15.10 -2.40
C GLN A 966 32.20 15.42 -3.89
N LEU A 967 31.12 15.52 -4.65
CA LEU A 967 31.14 15.89 -6.06
C LEU A 967 31.82 17.25 -6.24
N ILE A 968 31.41 18.27 -5.47
CA ILE A 968 32.03 19.60 -5.54
C ILE A 968 33.51 19.56 -5.15
N ALA A 969 33.90 18.76 -4.14
CA ALA A 969 35.31 18.59 -3.79
C ALA A 969 36.11 17.96 -4.94
N ARG A 970 35.61 16.89 -5.56
CA ARG A 970 36.26 16.24 -6.71
C ARG A 970 36.32 17.15 -7.93
N LEU A 971 35.29 17.96 -8.17
CA LEU A 971 35.31 18.94 -9.25
C LEU A 971 36.33 20.07 -8.98
N ARG A 972 36.55 20.47 -7.73
CA ARG A 972 37.62 21.43 -7.38
C ARG A 972 39.02 20.86 -7.58
N ASP A 973 39.21 19.55 -7.36
CA ASP A 973 40.50 18.90 -7.65
C ASP A 973 40.82 18.91 -9.15
N LEU A 974 39.78 18.95 -10.01
CA LEU A 974 39.90 18.89 -11.47
C LEU A 974 39.88 20.27 -12.14
N PHE A 975 39.16 21.23 -11.57
CA PHE A 975 38.98 22.57 -12.13
C PHE A 975 39.34 23.63 -11.08
N PRO A 976 40.20 24.63 -11.40
CA PRO A 976 40.66 25.66 -10.46
C PRO A 976 39.59 26.75 -10.23
N ILE A 977 38.38 26.37 -9.85
CA ILE A 977 37.23 27.27 -9.66
C ILE A 977 36.53 27.05 -8.32
N GLU A 978 36.05 28.13 -7.71
CA GLU A 978 35.18 28.02 -6.55
C GLU A 978 33.73 27.77 -6.97
N LEU A 979 33.23 26.58 -6.61
CA LEU A 979 31.85 26.18 -6.74
C LEU A 979 31.20 26.06 -5.35
N PRO A 980 30.24 26.95 -4.99
CA PRO A 980 29.44 26.76 -3.80
C PRO A 980 28.42 25.63 -4.03
N LEU A 981 28.03 24.93 -2.95
CA LEU A 981 27.10 23.80 -3.02
C LEU A 981 25.74 24.20 -3.64
N SER A 982 25.33 25.46 -3.49
CA SER A 982 24.09 26.00 -4.08
C SER A 982 24.00 25.80 -5.59
N VAL A 983 25.13 25.75 -6.30
CA VAL A 983 25.16 25.56 -7.76
C VAL A 983 24.46 24.25 -8.17
N LEU A 984 24.57 23.18 -7.39
CA LEU A 984 23.91 21.91 -7.72
C LEU A 984 22.38 21.97 -7.59
N PHE A 985 21.83 22.93 -6.86
CA PHE A 985 20.39 23.15 -6.77
C PHE A 985 19.84 23.95 -7.96
N ASP A 986 20.66 24.85 -8.53
CA ASP A 986 20.27 25.70 -9.67
C ASP A 986 20.64 25.05 -11.02
N ALA A 987 21.72 24.26 -11.05
CA ALA A 987 22.27 23.57 -12.21
C ALA A 987 22.41 22.06 -11.91
N SER A 988 21.27 21.40 -11.73
CA SER A 988 21.19 20.04 -11.22
C SER A 988 21.45 18.95 -12.28
N THR A 989 21.72 19.29 -13.54
CA THR A 989 22.09 18.33 -14.60
C THR A 989 23.55 18.47 -14.99
N VAL A 990 24.17 17.41 -15.54
CA VAL A 990 25.58 17.48 -16.00
C VAL A 990 25.76 18.59 -17.03
N THR A 991 24.86 18.74 -18.00
CA THR A 991 24.94 19.81 -19.01
C THR A 991 24.82 21.20 -18.37
N ALA A 992 23.89 21.40 -17.42
CA ALA A 992 23.75 22.68 -16.74
C ALA A 992 24.99 22.99 -15.88
N LEU A 993 25.53 21.99 -15.18
CA LEU A 993 26.72 22.14 -14.36
C LEU A 993 27.97 22.41 -15.20
N ALA A 994 28.09 21.78 -16.38
CA ALA A 994 29.14 22.06 -17.34
C ALA A 994 29.13 23.54 -17.76
N GLY A 995 27.96 24.09 -18.10
CA GLY A 995 27.82 25.51 -18.43
C GLY A 995 28.28 26.44 -17.30
N VAL A 996 27.92 26.15 -16.04
CA VAL A 996 28.38 26.95 -14.88
C VAL A 996 29.89 26.85 -14.68
N ILE A 997 30.48 25.68 -14.91
CA ILE A 997 31.93 25.46 -14.79
C ILE A 997 32.66 26.20 -15.91
N GLU A 998 32.15 26.13 -17.14
CA GLU A 998 32.69 26.83 -18.30
C GLU A 998 32.66 28.35 -18.10
N ASP A 999 31.51 28.91 -17.70
CA ASP A 999 31.36 30.35 -17.40
C ASP A 999 32.39 30.81 -16.35
N LYS A 1000 32.57 30.03 -15.27
CA LYS A 1000 33.54 30.34 -14.21
C LYS A 1000 35.00 30.18 -14.66
N LEU A 1001 35.29 29.21 -15.53
CA LEU A 1001 36.62 29.07 -16.11
C LEU A 1001 36.95 30.27 -17.01
N ILE A 1002 35.97 30.76 -17.80
CA ILE A 1002 36.11 31.97 -18.62
C ILE A 1002 36.31 33.21 -17.72
N GLU A 1003 35.51 33.40 -16.67
CA GLU A 1003 35.69 34.50 -15.71
C GLU A 1003 37.07 34.46 -15.02
N SER A 1004 37.59 33.27 -14.71
CA SER A 1004 38.93 33.11 -14.13
C SER A 1004 40.05 33.49 -15.09
N LEU A 1005 39.83 33.36 -16.40
CA LEU A 1005 40.79 33.76 -17.44
C LEU A 1005 40.77 35.28 -17.68
N GLU A 1006 39.61 35.93 -17.51
CA GLU A 1006 39.46 37.39 -17.68
C GLU A 1006 39.97 38.21 -16.47
N THR A 1007 40.14 37.58 -15.31
CA THR A 1007 40.56 38.24 -14.05
C THR A 1007 42.04 38.06 -13.70
N ALA A 1008 42.83 37.37 -14.53
CA ALA A 1008 44.27 37.22 -14.35
C ALA A 1008 45.03 38.56 -14.64
N PRO A 1009 45.86 39.10 -13.72
CA PRO A 1009 46.62 40.33 -13.97
C PRO A 1009 47.71 40.13 -15.03
N GLU A 1010 47.75 40.99 -16.05
CA GLU A 1010 48.87 41.09 -17.00
C GLU A 1010 50.13 41.68 -16.32
N GLU A 1011 51.14 40.85 -15.99
CA GLU A 1011 52.55 41.29 -15.92
C GLU A 1011 53.53 40.27 -16.56
N ARG A 1012 53.97 40.62 -17.77
CA ARG A 1012 55.33 40.61 -18.39
C ARG A 1012 56.28 39.39 -18.25
N VAL A 1013 56.53 38.82 -19.44
CA VAL A 1013 57.73 38.15 -20.03
C VAL A 1013 58.22 36.87 -19.34
#